data_AF-A0A9W7C5Z1-F1
#
_entry.id   AF-A0A9W7C5Z1-F1
#
_cell.length_a   1.000
_cell.length_b   1.000
_cell.length_c   1.000
_cell.angle_alpha   90.00
_cell.angle_beta   90.00
_cell.angle_gamma   90.00
#
_symmetry.space_group_name_H-M   'P 1'
#
loop_
_entity.id
_entity.type
_entity.pdbx_description
1 polymer ?
#
loop_
_entity_poly.entity_id
_entity_poly.type
_entity_poly.pdbx_seq_one_letter_code
_entity_poly.pdbx_strand_id
1 'polypeptide(L)'
;MTPSQKQKYEEFEEFRAAFGRAKVTRMARHKEELSTKDPVPFLHKAYYKEKQTEEVKSDLPSYLASVVKLQEKSGKWFPSKDLYEAMGGTLPDAPGGIDAWRWCTALAMAFVRRYPEHIDELRDCYKKGLEWTDSKLIEEARAALPPLNPYFELDPEMVKTGNWKKSVQNSFDLGGYQNFIPKSLKDKRKSDDDELKAAIEAEENRLKEEAERKKLKDIGAAKDDRKLKMKYIKQQMERMEEDRKRQSRFNKTDVKRAPLLKIEFDKLSKTNDFGELKKRWQSTCKMSEEMHRLKVVEEEKKKKKSWDDRIPAMEASQAKRMGLGESVNSGRRHTGPSPLAQAAKERAYARMEAKANKGKKKLTQLEIAIMEVDKVATSKKRGIKYEAADAQEDLKKNLERAQANVVEKIIEYEAYIMSIKKTLERSLNSYRKARVVAARQKSFDELTAMLGMPRAATMGYNDWKGKYIKGLVLTTVELIESVGVWREAVLMAQGKKGQRNEFGELIDHGPPLPFTWNGKNVLLQIPSGMDFLLKCTELVNWFGNDFTFSRNPFMLAVPLDDRPITPINATREIVVDGVAVKQVSSSMAKETAEQQAYFDYCEKVTSQGGGWWPSAGGNALGKDLKRRVRAAEKVLIMEEAICGRM
;
A
#
# COMPACT_ATOMS: atom_id res chain seq x y z
N MET A 1 69.38 -28.12 59.97
CA MET A 1 69.29 -28.31 58.51
C MET A 1 70.28 -27.38 57.84
N THR A 2 71.06 -27.87 56.89
CA THR A 2 71.88 -26.98 56.05
C THR A 2 70.97 -26.10 55.18
N PRO A 3 71.44 -24.93 54.69
CA PRO A 3 70.63 -24.06 53.83
C PRO A 3 70.02 -24.80 52.63
N SER A 4 70.76 -25.75 52.04
CA SER A 4 70.27 -26.61 50.95
C SER A 4 69.14 -27.56 51.39
N GLN A 5 69.18 -28.09 52.61
CA GLN A 5 68.09 -28.91 53.14
C GLN A 5 66.83 -28.07 53.40
N LYS A 6 67.00 -26.82 53.86
CA LYS A 6 65.86 -25.92 54.10
C LYS A 6 65.14 -25.57 52.79
N GLN A 7 65.88 -25.27 51.73
CA GLN A 7 65.31 -25.00 50.41
C GLN A 7 64.55 -26.21 49.85
N LYS A 8 65.13 -27.42 49.94
CA LYS A 8 64.44 -28.66 49.52
C LYS A 8 63.15 -28.93 50.31
N TYR A 9 63.12 -28.52 51.58
CA TYR A 9 61.93 -28.65 52.41
C TYR A 9 60.84 -27.66 51.99
N GLU A 10 61.20 -26.42 51.70
CA GLU A 10 60.28 -25.39 51.19
C GLU A 10 59.67 -25.79 49.83
N GLU A 11 60.51 -26.27 48.90
CA GLU A 11 60.05 -26.79 47.59
C GLU A 11 59.08 -27.98 47.75
N PHE A 12 59.35 -28.86 48.72
CA PHE A 12 58.47 -29.99 49.01
C PHE A 12 57.12 -29.55 49.61
N GLU A 13 57.10 -28.58 50.51
CA GLU A 13 55.85 -28.04 51.08
C GLU A 13 55.01 -27.31 50.02
N GLU A 14 55.64 -26.56 49.12
CA GLU A 14 54.96 -25.95 47.98
C GLU A 14 54.34 -27.00 47.05
N PHE A 15 55.09 -28.04 46.71
CA PHE A 15 54.58 -29.16 45.93
C PHE A 15 53.41 -29.85 46.64
N ARG A 16 53.53 -30.13 47.95
CA ARG A 16 52.48 -30.75 48.76
C ARG A 16 51.21 -29.89 48.80
N ALA A 17 51.35 -28.58 48.94
CA ALA A 17 50.23 -27.64 48.94
C ALA A 17 49.59 -27.51 47.55
N ALA A 18 50.38 -27.55 46.47
CA ALA A 18 49.87 -27.56 45.10
C ALA A 18 49.14 -28.87 44.78
N PHE A 19 49.72 -30.00 45.16
CA PHE A 19 49.13 -31.33 45.00
C PHE A 19 47.83 -31.46 45.79
N GLY A 20 47.79 -31.00 47.04
CA GLY A 20 46.56 -30.97 47.84
C GLY A 20 45.45 -30.10 47.26
N ARG A 21 45.82 -29.03 46.53
CA ARG A 21 44.87 -28.13 45.86
C ARG A 21 44.43 -28.62 44.48
N ALA A 22 45.12 -29.57 43.87
CA ALA A 22 44.77 -30.10 42.56
C ALA A 22 43.37 -30.75 42.57
N LYS A 23 42.57 -30.50 41.52
CA LYS A 23 41.17 -30.96 41.42
C LYS A 23 41.05 -32.48 41.53
N VAL A 24 41.97 -33.20 40.90
CA VAL A 24 42.09 -34.67 40.91
C VAL A 24 42.26 -35.18 42.35
N THR A 25 43.17 -34.57 43.11
CA THR A 25 43.46 -34.95 44.50
C THR A 25 42.31 -34.65 45.44
N ARG A 26 41.58 -33.53 45.23
CA ARG A 26 40.34 -33.25 45.99
C ARG A 26 39.26 -34.28 45.72
N MET A 27 39.09 -34.69 44.46
CA MET A 27 38.09 -35.69 44.07
C MET A 27 38.40 -37.08 44.64
N ALA A 28 39.67 -37.47 44.68
CA ALA A 28 40.09 -38.72 45.30
C ALA A 28 39.89 -38.69 46.83
N ARG A 29 40.28 -37.59 47.50
CA ARG A 29 40.05 -37.41 48.94
C ARG A 29 38.58 -37.48 49.33
N HIS A 30 37.68 -36.91 48.53
CA HIS A 30 36.24 -36.99 48.79
C HIS A 30 35.71 -38.44 48.74
N LYS A 31 36.41 -39.35 48.06
CA LYS A 31 36.11 -40.78 48.04
C LYS A 31 36.97 -41.59 49.01
N GLU A 32 37.75 -40.94 49.86
CA GLU A 32 38.71 -41.57 50.76
C GLU A 32 39.79 -42.41 50.03
N GLU A 33 40.04 -42.10 48.75
CA GLU A 33 41.06 -42.76 47.91
C GLU A 33 42.29 -41.87 47.70
N LEU A 34 43.45 -42.50 47.46
CA LEU A 34 44.71 -41.81 47.17
C LEU A 34 44.92 -41.71 45.65
N SER A 35 44.85 -40.48 45.10
CA SER A 35 45.01 -40.23 43.65
C SER A 35 46.37 -40.67 43.10
N THR A 36 47.36 -40.95 43.95
CA THR A 36 48.69 -41.41 43.55
C THR A 36 48.75 -42.89 43.19
N LYS A 37 47.79 -43.72 43.65
CA LYS A 37 47.77 -45.16 43.35
C LYS A 37 47.15 -45.47 41.99
N ASP A 38 46.07 -44.79 41.63
CA ASP A 38 45.46 -44.84 40.31
C ASP A 38 44.85 -43.47 39.92
N PRO A 39 45.60 -42.60 39.23
CA PRO A 39 45.13 -41.26 38.92
C PRO A 39 44.15 -41.23 37.74
N VAL A 40 44.06 -42.28 36.93
CA VAL A 40 43.39 -42.25 35.61
C VAL A 40 41.88 -41.97 35.73
N PRO A 41 41.11 -42.61 36.63
CA PRO A 41 39.66 -42.34 36.76
C PRO A 41 39.38 -40.90 37.20
N PHE A 42 40.23 -40.35 38.06
CA PHE A 42 40.09 -39.00 38.60
C PHE A 42 40.54 -37.94 37.59
N LEU A 43 41.58 -38.21 36.81
CA LEU A 43 42.01 -37.37 35.70
C LEU A 43 40.93 -37.31 34.62
N HIS A 44 40.36 -38.46 34.25
CA HIS A 44 39.26 -38.53 33.30
C HIS A 44 38.10 -37.69 33.79
N LYS A 45 37.64 -37.87 35.02
CA LYS A 45 36.51 -37.11 35.58
C LYS A 45 36.80 -35.62 35.81
N ALA A 46 38.05 -35.24 36.10
CA ALA A 46 38.41 -33.86 36.35
C ALA A 46 38.54 -33.02 35.07
N TYR A 47 39.01 -33.63 33.98
CA TYR A 47 39.39 -32.94 32.73
C TYR A 47 38.52 -33.29 31.52
N TYR A 48 37.93 -34.50 31.45
CA TYR A 48 36.72 -34.65 30.67
C TYR A 48 35.62 -33.97 31.45
N LYS A 49 35.33 -32.72 31.10
CA LYS A 49 33.95 -32.25 31.19
C LYS A 49 33.16 -33.34 30.47
N GLU A 50 32.37 -34.14 31.21
CA GLU A 50 31.15 -34.68 30.64
C GLU A 50 30.62 -33.50 29.84
N LYS A 51 30.63 -33.63 28.50
CA LYS A 51 29.78 -32.79 27.68
C LYS A 51 28.47 -32.98 28.38
N GLN A 52 28.06 -31.99 29.18
CA GLN A 52 26.66 -31.86 29.51
C GLN A 52 26.06 -31.97 28.13
N THR A 53 25.36 -33.08 27.88
CA THR A 53 24.39 -33.14 26.81
C THR A 53 23.52 -31.95 27.11
N GLU A 54 23.91 -30.79 26.58
CA GLU A 54 23.02 -29.67 26.37
C GLU A 54 21.84 -30.38 25.74
N GLU A 55 20.74 -30.46 26.51
CA GLU A 55 19.50 -31.04 26.02
C GLU A 55 19.32 -30.38 24.67
N VAL A 56 19.56 -31.14 23.61
CA VAL A 56 19.45 -30.65 22.25
C VAL A 56 17.99 -30.25 22.21
N LYS A 57 17.73 -28.94 22.28
CA LYS A 57 16.38 -28.41 22.22
C LYS A 57 15.86 -28.96 20.90
N SER A 58 15.01 -29.97 20.99
CA SER A 58 14.46 -30.55 19.79
C SER A 58 13.65 -29.44 19.13
N ASP A 59 13.87 -29.21 17.84
CA ASP A 59 13.07 -28.27 17.05
C ASP A 59 11.64 -28.80 16.83
N LEU A 60 11.26 -29.88 17.53
CA LEU A 60 9.95 -30.48 17.50
C LEU A 60 8.95 -29.59 18.26
N PRO A 61 7.77 -29.33 17.68
CA PRO A 61 6.63 -28.79 18.41
C PRO A 61 6.35 -29.57 19.70
N SER A 62 5.93 -28.87 20.75
CA SER A 62 5.76 -29.44 22.09
C SER A 62 4.88 -30.71 22.12
N TYR A 63 3.83 -30.76 21.30
CA TYR A 63 2.96 -31.92 21.19
C TYR A 63 3.65 -33.13 20.53
N LEU A 64 4.48 -32.93 19.50
CA LEU A 64 5.28 -34.01 18.88
C LEU A 64 6.37 -34.49 19.83
N ALA A 65 7.02 -33.58 20.54
CA ALA A 65 8.00 -33.93 21.57
C ALA A 65 7.38 -34.80 22.67
N SER A 66 6.14 -34.48 23.09
CA SER A 66 5.37 -35.30 24.03
C SER A 66 5.07 -36.70 23.47
N VAL A 67 4.63 -36.82 22.21
CA VAL A 67 4.39 -38.13 21.57
C VAL A 67 5.66 -38.98 21.55
N VAL A 68 6.82 -38.39 21.21
CA VAL A 68 8.12 -39.08 21.22
C VAL A 68 8.52 -39.50 22.63
N LYS A 69 8.32 -38.62 23.62
CA LYS A 69 8.65 -38.90 25.03
C LYS A 69 7.80 -40.03 25.63
N LEU A 70 6.55 -40.17 25.17
CA LEU A 70 5.61 -41.21 25.61
C LEU A 70 5.83 -42.56 24.91
N GLN A 71 6.73 -42.64 23.92
CA GLN A 71 7.13 -43.91 23.32
C GLN A 71 7.97 -44.71 24.32
N GLU A 72 7.62 -45.96 24.54
CA GLU A 72 8.47 -46.86 25.32
C GLU A 72 9.80 -47.14 24.62
N LYS A 73 10.81 -47.58 25.38
CA LYS A 73 12.09 -48.05 24.81
C LYS A 73 11.89 -49.18 23.79
N SER A 74 10.82 -49.97 23.94
CA SER A 74 10.41 -51.05 23.03
C SER A 74 9.90 -50.53 21.68
N GLY A 75 9.53 -49.26 21.56
CA GLY A 75 8.91 -48.68 20.37
C GLY A 75 7.37 -48.61 20.42
N LYS A 76 6.75 -49.14 21.48
CA LYS A 76 5.29 -49.18 21.66
C LYS A 76 4.76 -47.88 22.26
N TRP A 77 3.49 -47.59 21.95
CA TRP A 77 2.69 -46.63 22.69
C TRP A 77 1.52 -47.32 23.37
N PHE A 78 1.24 -46.89 24.60
CA PHE A 78 0.11 -47.35 25.38
C PHE A 78 -0.96 -46.25 25.48
N PRO A 79 -2.25 -46.64 25.53
CA PRO A 79 -3.33 -45.69 25.79
C PRO A 79 -3.07 -44.90 27.08
N SER A 80 -2.89 -43.60 26.95
CA SER A 80 -2.73 -42.70 28.09
C SER A 80 -3.39 -41.36 27.78
N LYS A 81 -3.87 -40.68 28.83
CA LYS A 81 -4.51 -39.37 28.69
C LYS A 81 -3.55 -38.35 28.07
N ASP A 82 -2.28 -38.37 28.49
CA ASP A 82 -1.24 -37.47 28.00
C ASP A 82 -0.95 -37.70 26.50
N LEU A 83 -0.98 -38.96 26.05
CA LEU A 83 -0.78 -39.30 24.64
C LEU A 83 -1.96 -38.83 23.79
N TYR A 84 -3.17 -38.97 24.32
CA TYR A 84 -4.39 -38.54 23.66
C TYR A 84 -4.45 -37.02 23.54
N GLU A 85 -4.15 -36.30 24.62
CA GLU A 85 -4.00 -34.84 24.61
C GLU A 85 -2.94 -34.37 23.61
N ALA A 86 -1.77 -35.04 23.57
CA ALA A 86 -0.71 -34.71 22.61
C ALA A 86 -1.11 -34.93 21.13
N MET A 87 -2.06 -35.83 20.86
CA MET A 87 -2.57 -36.10 19.51
C MET A 87 -3.83 -35.31 19.12
N GLY A 88 -4.30 -34.40 19.98
CA GLY A 88 -5.47 -33.55 19.72
C GLY A 88 -6.74 -33.92 20.49
N GLY A 89 -6.61 -34.72 21.56
CA GLY A 89 -7.71 -35.05 22.48
C GLY A 89 -8.33 -36.42 22.20
N THR A 90 -9.61 -36.45 21.84
CA THR A 90 -10.37 -37.71 21.68
C THR A 90 -9.84 -38.53 20.50
N LEU A 91 -9.50 -39.79 20.74
CA LEU A 91 -9.01 -40.75 19.73
C LEU A 91 -9.99 -41.91 19.53
N PRO A 92 -9.97 -42.57 18.36
CA PRO A 92 -10.81 -43.74 18.09
C PRO A 92 -10.41 -44.94 18.97
N ASP A 93 -11.42 -45.65 19.46
CA ASP A 93 -11.23 -46.90 20.19
C ASP A 93 -10.69 -48.00 19.26
N ALA A 94 -10.02 -49.00 19.86
CA ALA A 94 -9.45 -50.09 19.09
C ALA A 94 -10.55 -50.90 18.39
N PRO A 95 -10.44 -51.16 17.08
CA PRO A 95 -11.38 -52.02 16.39
C PRO A 95 -11.32 -53.45 16.97
N GLY A 96 -12.44 -54.16 16.92
CA GLY A 96 -12.57 -55.49 17.53
C GLY A 96 -11.48 -56.46 17.07
N GLY A 97 -10.82 -57.12 18.02
CA GLY A 97 -9.74 -58.09 17.75
C GLY A 97 -8.35 -57.49 17.64
N ILE A 98 -8.17 -56.18 17.83
CA ILE A 98 -6.86 -55.52 17.89
C ILE A 98 -6.58 -55.06 19.31
N ASP A 99 -5.41 -55.40 19.83
CA ASP A 99 -4.98 -54.96 21.15
C ASP A 99 -4.89 -53.43 21.22
N ALA A 100 -5.35 -52.85 22.34
CA ALA A 100 -5.41 -51.40 22.52
C ALA A 100 -4.03 -50.71 22.37
N TRP A 101 -2.95 -51.32 22.84
CA TRP A 101 -1.58 -50.79 22.68
C TRP A 101 -1.11 -50.84 21.22
N ARG A 102 -1.52 -51.86 20.46
CA ARG A 102 -1.14 -52.01 19.05
C ARG A 102 -1.88 -51.01 18.18
N TRP A 103 -3.16 -50.79 18.45
CA TRP A 103 -3.95 -49.73 17.83
C TRP A 103 -3.39 -48.34 18.18
N CYS A 104 -3.05 -48.09 19.44
CA CYS A 104 -2.46 -46.83 19.89
C CYS A 104 -1.12 -46.54 19.21
N THR A 105 -0.28 -47.56 19.03
CA THR A 105 0.97 -47.46 18.27
C THR A 105 0.71 -47.10 16.80
N ALA A 106 -0.30 -47.71 16.16
CA ALA A 106 -0.68 -47.37 14.79
C ALA A 106 -1.21 -45.93 14.66
N LEU A 107 -2.00 -45.47 15.63
CA LEU A 107 -2.47 -44.08 15.70
C LEU A 107 -1.31 -43.09 15.85
N ALA A 108 -0.37 -43.34 16.77
CA ALA A 108 0.80 -42.48 16.97
C ALA A 108 1.67 -42.41 15.71
N MET A 109 1.85 -43.53 15.00
CA MET A 109 2.59 -43.55 13.74
C MET A 109 1.86 -42.82 12.60
N ALA A 110 0.54 -43.01 12.48
CA ALA A 110 -0.27 -42.29 11.51
C ALA A 110 -0.29 -40.78 11.80
N PHE A 111 -0.23 -40.39 13.08
CA PHE A 111 -0.11 -39.01 13.53
C PHE A 111 1.25 -38.40 13.15
N VAL A 112 2.35 -39.07 13.48
CA VAL A 112 3.73 -38.63 13.12
C VAL A 112 3.88 -38.44 11.61
N ARG A 113 3.28 -39.30 10.79
CA ARG A 113 3.28 -39.17 9.30
C ARG A 113 2.63 -37.90 8.76
N ARG A 114 1.85 -37.18 9.57
CA ARG A 114 1.20 -35.91 9.16
C ARG A 114 2.17 -34.73 9.15
N TYR A 115 3.38 -34.90 9.69
CA TYR A 115 4.40 -33.85 9.85
C TYR A 115 5.68 -34.19 9.09
N PRO A 116 5.65 -34.23 7.74
CA PRO A 116 6.82 -34.58 6.93
C PRO A 116 8.00 -33.60 7.09
N GLU A 117 7.76 -32.38 7.55
CA GLU A 117 8.77 -31.38 7.85
C GLU A 117 9.67 -31.73 9.04
N HIS A 118 9.21 -32.64 9.92
CA HIS A 118 9.94 -33.12 11.10
C HIS A 118 10.37 -34.58 10.96
N ILE A 119 10.44 -35.10 9.72
CA ILE A 119 10.65 -36.53 9.47
C ILE A 119 12.03 -37.01 9.90
N ASP A 120 13.04 -36.13 9.88
CA ASP A 120 14.42 -36.49 10.22
C ASP A 120 14.55 -36.68 11.74
N GLU A 121 13.92 -35.83 12.54
CA GLU A 121 13.87 -35.94 14.00
C GLU A 121 12.95 -37.09 14.47
N LEU A 122 11.90 -37.38 13.71
CA LEU A 122 10.93 -38.43 14.03
C LEU A 122 11.32 -39.80 13.46
N ARG A 123 12.39 -39.90 12.65
CA ARG A 123 12.79 -41.13 11.95
C ARG A 123 13.02 -42.31 12.89
N ASP A 124 13.75 -42.11 13.98
CA ASP A 124 14.09 -43.19 14.93
C ASP A 124 12.86 -43.68 15.68
N CYS A 125 12.03 -42.74 16.13
CA CYS A 125 10.75 -43.00 16.77
C CYS A 125 9.82 -43.80 15.85
N TYR A 126 9.69 -43.37 14.59
CA TYR A 126 8.88 -44.02 13.57
C TYR A 126 9.38 -45.43 13.23
N LYS A 127 10.70 -45.61 13.10
CA LYS A 127 11.31 -46.92 12.81
C LYS A 127 11.01 -47.95 13.90
N LYS A 128 11.12 -47.57 15.19
CA LYS A 128 10.80 -48.44 16.32
C LYS A 128 9.31 -48.81 16.37
N GLY A 129 8.42 -47.88 16.04
CA GLY A 129 6.98 -48.15 15.97
C GLY A 129 6.59 -49.14 14.88
N LEU A 130 7.31 -49.10 13.74
CA LEU A 130 7.05 -49.95 12.58
C LEU A 130 7.27 -51.45 12.86
N GLU A 131 8.06 -51.80 13.88
CA GLU A 131 8.27 -53.19 14.29
C GLU A 131 7.00 -53.82 14.89
N TRP A 132 6.06 -52.99 15.37
CA TRP A 132 4.86 -53.44 16.08
C TRP A 132 3.57 -53.29 15.28
N THR A 133 3.62 -52.65 14.12
CA THR A 133 2.46 -52.35 13.29
C THR A 133 2.73 -52.63 11.82
N ASP A 134 1.71 -53.11 11.13
CA ASP A 134 1.73 -53.38 9.70
C ASP A 134 1.17 -52.19 8.91
N SER A 135 1.54 -52.07 7.64
CA SER A 135 1.13 -50.94 6.80
C SER A 135 -0.39 -50.82 6.66
N LYS A 136 -1.12 -51.94 6.69
CA LYS A 136 -2.58 -51.93 6.62
C LYS A 136 -3.19 -51.28 7.85
N LEU A 137 -2.74 -51.67 9.04
CA LEU A 137 -3.20 -51.09 10.31
C LEU A 137 -2.89 -49.59 10.42
N ILE A 138 -1.75 -49.13 9.90
CA ILE A 138 -1.40 -47.71 9.86
C ILE A 138 -2.36 -46.93 8.94
N GLU A 139 -2.74 -47.48 7.77
CA GLU A 139 -3.70 -46.81 6.89
C GLU A 139 -5.12 -46.80 7.48
N GLU A 140 -5.52 -47.85 8.20
CA GLU A 140 -6.78 -47.88 8.96
C GLU A 140 -6.78 -46.82 10.09
N ALA A 141 -5.70 -46.75 10.86
CA ALA A 141 -5.50 -45.74 11.89
C ALA A 141 -5.51 -44.32 11.30
N ARG A 142 -4.88 -44.12 10.13
CA ARG A 142 -4.89 -42.85 9.40
C ARG A 142 -6.30 -42.44 8.98
N ALA A 143 -7.12 -43.39 8.53
CA ALA A 143 -8.50 -43.13 8.14
C ALA A 143 -9.39 -42.79 9.36
N ALA A 144 -9.13 -43.44 10.49
CA ALA A 144 -9.87 -43.25 11.74
C ALA A 144 -9.48 -41.97 12.51
N LEU A 145 -8.24 -41.47 12.34
CA LEU A 145 -7.80 -40.25 13.02
C LEU A 145 -8.48 -39.00 12.44
N PRO A 146 -9.10 -38.14 13.29
CA PRO A 146 -9.63 -36.86 12.84
C PRO A 146 -8.50 -35.92 12.40
N PRO A 147 -8.79 -34.86 11.62
CA PRO A 147 -7.81 -33.81 11.35
C PRO A 147 -7.36 -33.14 12.65
N LEU A 148 -6.11 -32.69 12.71
CA LEU A 148 -5.44 -32.20 13.92
C LEU A 148 -6.06 -30.94 14.53
N ASN A 149 -6.51 -30.04 13.67
CA ASN A 149 -7.23 -28.83 14.05
C ASN A 149 -8.51 -28.78 13.23
N PRO A 150 -9.54 -29.56 13.62
CA PRO A 150 -10.83 -29.43 12.96
C PRO A 150 -11.34 -28.01 13.21
N TYR A 151 -11.76 -27.31 12.15
CA TYR A 151 -12.31 -25.95 12.26
C TYR A 151 -13.64 -25.89 13.03
N PHE A 152 -14.15 -27.04 13.48
CA PHE A 152 -15.43 -27.27 14.12
C PHE A 152 -15.30 -28.36 15.20
N GLU A 153 -16.26 -28.40 16.12
CA GLU A 153 -16.27 -29.41 17.18
C GLU A 153 -16.71 -30.76 16.60
N LEU A 154 -15.89 -31.78 16.82
CA LEU A 154 -16.23 -33.16 16.49
C LEU A 154 -16.96 -33.80 17.66
N ASP A 155 -18.01 -34.55 17.34
CA ASP A 155 -18.73 -35.36 18.33
C ASP A 155 -17.79 -36.45 18.87
N PRO A 156 -17.48 -36.44 20.19
CA PRO A 156 -16.55 -37.39 20.79
C PRO A 156 -16.93 -38.86 20.57
N GLU A 157 -18.22 -39.19 20.56
CA GLU A 157 -18.69 -40.57 20.38
C GLU A 157 -18.49 -41.06 18.94
N MET A 158 -18.65 -40.15 17.98
CA MET A 158 -18.38 -40.43 16.56
C MET A 158 -16.88 -40.55 16.28
N VAL A 159 -16.04 -39.81 17.01
CA VAL A 159 -14.58 -39.97 16.95
C VAL A 159 -14.16 -41.30 17.55
N LYS A 160 -14.69 -41.68 18.72
CA LYS A 160 -14.42 -42.97 19.37
C LYS A 160 -14.75 -44.15 18.46
N THR A 161 -15.87 -44.09 17.73
CA THR A 161 -16.25 -45.14 16.76
C THR A 161 -15.49 -45.09 15.43
N GLY A 162 -14.52 -44.18 15.27
CA GLY A 162 -13.76 -43.98 14.02
C GLY A 162 -14.56 -43.34 12.88
N ASN A 163 -15.79 -42.90 13.15
CA ASN A 163 -16.72 -42.31 12.17
C ASN A 163 -16.72 -40.78 12.19
N TRP A 164 -15.59 -40.14 12.47
CA TRP A 164 -15.49 -38.68 12.58
C TRP A 164 -16.00 -37.95 11.32
N LYS A 165 -15.88 -38.56 10.13
CA LYS A 165 -16.47 -38.02 8.87
C LYS A 165 -17.99 -37.87 8.94
N LYS A 166 -18.69 -38.80 9.58
CA LYS A 166 -20.14 -38.68 9.81
C LYS A 166 -20.45 -37.56 10.79
N SER A 167 -19.60 -37.32 11.79
CA SER A 167 -19.74 -36.14 12.65
C SER A 167 -19.60 -34.84 11.84
N VAL A 168 -18.64 -34.77 10.90
CA VAL A 168 -18.53 -33.61 9.99
C VAL A 168 -19.81 -33.41 9.17
N GLN A 169 -20.34 -34.49 8.59
CA GLN A 169 -21.56 -34.44 7.80
C GLN A 169 -22.76 -34.02 8.66
N ASN A 170 -22.91 -34.58 9.85
CA ASN A 170 -23.98 -34.20 10.79
C ASN A 170 -23.87 -32.72 11.20
N SER A 171 -22.65 -32.23 11.47
CA SER A 171 -22.44 -30.80 11.75
C SER A 171 -22.79 -29.92 10.55
N PHE A 172 -22.52 -30.38 9.32
CA PHE A 172 -22.94 -29.71 8.10
C PHE A 172 -24.45 -29.73 7.90
N ASP A 173 -25.10 -30.87 8.10
CA ASP A 173 -26.55 -31.00 7.90
C ASP A 173 -27.34 -30.18 8.94
N LEU A 174 -26.82 -30.04 10.18
CA LEU A 174 -27.49 -29.31 11.25
C LEU A 174 -27.34 -27.78 11.17
N GLY A 175 -26.21 -27.26 10.67
CA GLY A 175 -25.94 -25.81 10.70
C GLY A 175 -25.28 -25.25 9.44
N GLY A 176 -25.24 -26.05 8.36
CA GLY A 176 -24.59 -25.69 7.11
C GLY A 176 -23.14 -25.23 7.31
N TYR A 177 -22.72 -24.30 6.46
CA TYR A 177 -21.39 -23.69 6.55
C TYR A 177 -21.16 -22.84 7.81
N GLN A 178 -22.21 -22.46 8.56
CA GLN A 178 -22.03 -21.69 9.79
C GLN A 178 -21.29 -22.50 10.85
N ASN A 179 -21.45 -23.82 10.87
CA ASN A 179 -20.72 -24.69 11.80
C ASN A 179 -19.22 -24.77 11.53
N PHE A 180 -18.78 -24.43 10.32
CA PHE A 180 -17.38 -24.46 9.88
C PHE A 180 -16.65 -23.12 10.04
N ILE A 181 -17.33 -22.09 10.55
CA ILE A 181 -16.68 -20.82 10.89
C ILE A 181 -15.90 -21.02 12.19
N PRO A 182 -14.57 -20.73 12.23
CA PRO A 182 -13.76 -20.78 13.44
C PRO A 182 -14.44 -20.06 14.60
N LYS A 183 -14.39 -20.62 15.82
CA LYS A 183 -14.98 -20.01 17.02
C LYS A 183 -14.56 -18.56 17.21
N SER A 184 -13.28 -18.26 16.99
CA SER A 184 -12.74 -16.90 17.07
C SER A 184 -13.41 -15.91 16.10
N LEU A 185 -13.95 -16.38 14.98
CA LEU A 185 -14.72 -15.57 14.03
C LEU A 185 -16.21 -15.53 14.37
N LYS A 186 -16.76 -16.60 14.98
CA LYS A 186 -18.12 -16.60 15.51
C LYS A 186 -18.26 -15.62 16.67
N ASP A 187 -17.29 -15.59 17.57
CA ASP A 187 -17.28 -14.70 18.73
C ASP A 187 -17.16 -13.23 18.30
N LYS A 188 -16.34 -12.95 17.27
CA LYS A 188 -16.27 -11.62 16.64
C LYS A 188 -17.58 -11.22 15.99
N ARG A 189 -18.20 -12.10 15.20
CA ARG A 189 -19.50 -11.80 14.58
C ARG A 189 -20.58 -11.53 15.61
N LYS A 190 -20.60 -12.27 16.71
CA LYS A 190 -21.56 -12.03 17.79
C LYS A 190 -21.33 -10.67 18.45
N SER A 191 -20.06 -10.32 18.69
CA SER A 191 -19.69 -8.97 19.17
C SER A 191 -20.12 -7.88 18.19
N ASP A 192 -19.85 -8.07 16.89
CA ASP A 192 -20.19 -7.10 15.85
C ASP A 192 -21.72 -6.96 15.67
N ASP A 193 -22.47 -8.07 15.78
CA ASP A 193 -23.94 -8.08 15.72
C ASP A 193 -24.56 -7.42 16.96
N ASP A 194 -23.98 -7.63 18.15
CA ASP A 194 -24.42 -6.99 19.39
C ASP A 194 -24.10 -5.48 19.37
N GLU A 195 -22.94 -5.07 18.84
CA GLU A 195 -22.60 -3.66 18.57
C GLU A 195 -23.54 -3.02 17.56
N LEU A 196 -23.88 -3.72 16.48
CA LEU A 196 -24.81 -3.23 15.46
C LEU A 196 -26.22 -3.06 16.02
N LYS A 197 -26.70 -4.02 16.82
CA LYS A 197 -28.01 -3.91 17.51
C LYS A 197 -28.03 -2.73 18.48
N ALA A 198 -26.98 -2.56 19.27
CA ALA A 198 -26.85 -1.42 20.17
C ALA A 198 -26.83 -0.07 19.42
N ALA A 199 -26.17 -0.02 18.26
CA ALA A 199 -26.14 1.17 17.41
C ALA A 199 -27.52 1.49 16.80
N ILE A 200 -28.26 0.47 16.34
CA ILE A 200 -29.63 0.63 15.83
C ILE A 200 -30.56 1.13 16.94
N GLU A 201 -30.50 0.53 18.13
CA GLU A 201 -31.31 0.93 19.28
C GLU A 201 -31.00 2.37 19.72
N ALA A 202 -29.72 2.76 19.73
CA ALA A 202 -29.30 4.13 20.03
C ALA A 202 -29.84 5.15 19.01
N GLU A 203 -29.83 4.81 17.72
CA GLU A 203 -30.34 5.68 16.66
C GLU A 203 -31.87 5.80 16.70
N GLU A 204 -32.58 4.70 16.98
CA GLU A 204 -34.04 4.72 17.18
C GLU A 204 -34.44 5.59 18.38
N ASN A 205 -33.68 5.52 19.49
CA ASN A 205 -33.91 6.37 20.65
C ASN A 205 -33.63 7.84 20.34
N ARG A 206 -32.59 8.15 19.57
CA ARG A 206 -32.29 9.51 19.11
C ARG A 206 -33.43 10.08 18.26
N LEU A 207 -33.96 9.30 17.32
CA LEU A 207 -35.08 9.72 16.47
C LEU A 207 -36.37 9.93 17.27
N LYS A 208 -36.63 9.11 18.29
CA LYS A 208 -37.77 9.31 19.22
C LYS A 208 -37.62 10.61 20.00
N GLU A 209 -36.44 10.89 20.56
CA GLU A 209 -36.17 12.15 21.27
C GLU A 209 -36.30 13.39 20.37
N GLU A 210 -35.83 13.32 19.12
CA GLU A 210 -36.00 14.40 18.14
C GLU A 210 -37.47 14.63 17.77
N ALA A 211 -38.25 13.55 17.62
CA ALA A 211 -39.68 13.65 17.35
C ALA A 211 -40.45 14.28 18.51
N GLU A 212 -40.12 13.94 19.76
CA GLU A 212 -40.70 14.58 20.95
C GLU A 212 -40.30 16.05 21.07
N ARG A 213 -39.02 16.38 20.82
CA ARG A 213 -38.55 17.77 20.76
C ARG A 213 -39.28 18.59 19.69
N LYS A 214 -39.62 17.98 18.56
CA LYS A 214 -40.35 18.65 17.48
C LYS A 214 -41.81 18.90 17.89
N LYS A 215 -42.47 17.92 18.50
CA LYS A 215 -43.82 18.08 19.07
C LYS A 215 -43.88 19.17 20.15
N LEU A 216 -42.86 19.29 21.00
CA LEU A 216 -42.76 20.34 22.02
C LEU A 216 -42.52 21.75 21.43
N LYS A 217 -41.84 21.85 20.29
CA LYS A 217 -41.63 23.13 19.58
C LYS A 217 -42.88 23.63 18.85
N ASP A 218 -43.70 22.71 18.34
CA ASP A 218 -44.90 23.05 17.57
C ASP A 218 -46.06 23.58 18.44
N ILE A 219 -46.00 23.40 19.76
CA ILE A 219 -47.03 23.91 20.71
C ILE A 219 -46.71 25.34 21.22
N GLY A 220 -45.47 25.84 21.04
CA GLY A 220 -45.01 27.04 21.75
C GLY A 220 -44.71 28.31 20.94
N ALA A 221 -44.52 28.29 19.62
CA ALA A 221 -43.77 29.39 18.99
C ALA A 221 -44.25 29.84 17.59
N ALA A 222 -45.41 30.49 17.53
CA ALA A 222 -45.83 31.24 16.34
C ALA A 222 -45.31 32.71 16.31
N LYS A 223 -44.59 33.19 17.33
CA LYS A 223 -44.09 34.59 17.37
C LYS A 223 -42.57 34.79 17.53
N ASP A 224 -41.80 33.80 17.99
CA ASP A 224 -40.35 33.98 18.26
C ASP A 224 -39.39 33.42 17.19
N ASP A 225 -39.86 32.61 16.25
CA ASP A 225 -39.00 31.95 15.25
C ASP A 225 -38.33 32.92 14.27
N ARG A 226 -38.97 34.06 13.99
CA ARG A 226 -38.42 35.09 13.09
C ARG A 226 -37.24 35.84 13.73
N LYS A 227 -37.28 36.04 15.05
CA LYS A 227 -36.21 36.72 15.81
C LYS A 227 -35.01 35.81 15.98
N LEU A 228 -35.23 34.50 16.18
CA LEU A 228 -34.16 33.50 16.29
C LEU A 228 -33.45 33.28 14.95
N LYS A 229 -34.21 33.19 13.84
CA LYS A 229 -33.63 33.06 12.48
C LYS A 229 -32.75 34.26 12.11
N MET A 230 -33.19 35.48 12.42
CA MET A 230 -32.38 36.69 12.23
C MET A 230 -31.10 36.69 13.07
N LYS A 231 -31.16 36.22 14.32
CA LYS A 231 -29.98 36.11 15.19
C LYS A 231 -28.99 35.05 14.68
N TYR A 232 -29.48 33.92 14.18
CA TYR A 232 -28.66 32.86 13.61
C TYR A 232 -27.95 33.30 12.32
N ILE A 233 -28.67 33.97 11.40
CA ILE A 233 -28.09 34.50 10.16
C ILE A 233 -27.01 35.55 10.47
N LYS A 234 -27.26 36.43 11.45
CA LYS A 234 -26.27 37.42 11.90
C LYS A 234 -25.00 36.74 12.44
N GLN A 235 -25.16 35.68 13.21
CA GLN A 235 -24.03 34.94 13.80
C GLN A 235 -23.22 34.17 12.74
N GLN A 236 -23.87 33.66 11.69
CA GLN A 236 -23.18 33.03 10.55
C GLN A 236 -22.39 34.04 9.72
N MET A 237 -22.96 35.24 9.48
CA MET A 237 -22.27 36.32 8.78
C MET A 237 -21.04 36.81 9.55
N GLU A 238 -21.13 36.92 10.88
CA GLU A 238 -19.98 37.29 11.73
C GLU A 238 -18.87 36.24 11.69
N ARG A 239 -19.19 34.93 11.71
CA ARG A 239 -18.20 33.85 11.56
C ARG A 239 -17.51 33.88 10.20
N MET A 240 -18.26 34.04 9.11
CA MET A 240 -17.68 34.14 7.77
C MET A 240 -16.78 35.37 7.62
N GLU A 241 -17.12 36.50 8.25
CA GLU A 241 -16.28 37.69 8.26
C GLU A 241 -15.00 37.49 9.09
N GLU A 242 -15.06 36.79 10.23
CA GLU A 242 -13.88 36.43 11.02
C GLU A 242 -12.94 35.48 10.28
N ASP A 243 -13.48 34.48 9.59
CA ASP A 243 -12.70 33.56 8.77
C ASP A 243 -12.06 34.29 7.58
N ARG A 244 -12.80 35.19 6.92
CA ARG A 244 -12.24 36.07 5.88
C ARG A 244 -11.10 36.93 6.42
N LYS A 245 -11.23 37.47 7.64
CA LYS A 245 -10.17 38.23 8.33
C LYS A 245 -8.98 37.35 8.70
N ARG A 246 -9.19 36.10 9.14
CA ARG A 246 -8.11 35.11 9.38
C ARG A 246 -7.36 34.78 8.10
N GLN A 247 -8.07 34.47 7.03
CA GLN A 247 -7.49 34.19 5.71
C GLN A 247 -6.66 35.39 5.20
N SER A 248 -7.19 36.61 5.36
CA SER A 248 -6.47 37.84 4.99
C SER A 248 -5.20 38.05 5.81
N ARG A 249 -5.21 37.73 7.12
CA ARG A 249 -4.01 37.78 7.97
C ARG A 249 -3.00 36.71 7.56
N PHE A 250 -3.45 35.50 7.24
CA PHE A 250 -2.59 34.41 6.77
C PHE A 250 -1.89 34.78 5.46
N ASN A 251 -2.66 35.25 4.46
CA ASN A 251 -2.12 35.71 3.17
C ASN A 251 -1.14 36.88 3.32
N LYS A 252 -1.41 37.85 4.22
CA LYS A 252 -0.46 38.94 4.52
C LYS A 252 0.84 38.44 5.16
N THR A 253 0.80 37.32 5.87
CA THR A 253 1.99 36.72 6.51
C THR A 253 2.81 35.93 5.49
N ASP A 254 2.15 35.21 4.60
CA ASP A 254 2.80 34.48 3.50
C ASP A 254 3.42 35.40 2.45
N VAL A 255 2.74 36.50 2.09
CA VAL A 255 3.32 37.53 1.20
C VAL A 255 4.58 38.16 1.81
N LYS A 256 4.67 38.26 3.15
CA LYS A 256 5.88 38.73 3.85
C LYS A 256 6.97 37.65 3.95
N ARG A 257 6.61 36.37 3.98
CA ARG A 257 7.55 35.24 4.01
C ARG A 257 8.16 34.91 2.65
N ALA A 258 7.41 35.06 1.57
CA ALA A 258 7.86 34.74 0.21
C ALA A 258 9.22 35.38 -0.18
N PRO A 259 9.49 36.69 0.10
CA PRO A 259 10.81 37.25 -0.20
C PRO A 259 11.93 36.73 0.70
N LEU A 260 11.64 36.34 1.95
CA LEU A 260 12.63 35.75 2.86
C LEU A 260 13.02 34.34 2.42
N LEU A 261 12.02 33.52 2.07
CA LEU A 261 12.23 32.17 1.52
C LEU A 261 13.02 32.21 0.21
N LYS A 262 12.78 33.24 -0.62
CA LYS A 262 13.54 33.44 -1.86
C LYS A 262 15.00 33.82 -1.61
N ILE A 263 15.28 34.68 -0.62
CA ILE A 263 16.66 35.02 -0.22
C ILE A 263 17.38 33.79 0.37
N GLU A 264 16.68 32.96 1.15
CA GLU A 264 17.22 31.72 1.70
C GLU A 264 17.53 30.71 0.59
N PHE A 265 16.61 30.52 -0.35
CA PHE A 265 16.78 29.67 -1.51
C PHE A 265 17.93 30.15 -2.42
N ASP A 266 18.06 31.46 -2.65
CA ASP A 266 19.14 32.05 -3.45
C ASP A 266 20.51 32.00 -2.74
N LYS A 267 20.54 31.96 -1.40
CA LYS A 267 21.78 31.71 -0.64
C LYS A 267 22.19 30.24 -0.69
N LEU A 268 21.22 29.32 -0.57
CA LEU A 268 21.47 27.88 -0.51
C LEU A 268 21.74 27.26 -1.89
N SER A 269 21.16 27.80 -2.95
CA SER A 269 21.47 27.38 -4.33
C SER A 269 22.90 27.73 -4.75
N LYS A 270 23.54 28.72 -4.10
CA LYS A 270 24.93 29.10 -4.36
C LYS A 270 25.95 28.21 -3.63
N THR A 271 25.55 27.53 -2.56
CA THR A 271 26.45 26.64 -1.80
C THR A 271 26.45 25.20 -2.31
N ASN A 272 25.59 24.87 -3.29
CA ASN A 272 25.56 23.59 -4.01
C ASN A 272 25.54 22.33 -3.11
N ASP A 273 24.97 22.44 -1.91
CA ASP A 273 24.86 21.32 -0.96
C ASP A 273 23.40 20.87 -0.79
N PHE A 274 22.87 20.21 -1.82
CA PHE A 274 21.56 19.57 -1.78
C PHE A 274 21.51 18.38 -0.79
N GLY A 275 22.68 17.86 -0.37
CA GLY A 275 22.80 16.76 0.59
C GLY A 275 22.46 17.21 2.01
N GLU A 276 22.93 18.39 2.42
CA GLU A 276 22.58 19.00 3.71
C GLU A 276 21.10 19.40 3.78
N LEU A 277 20.52 19.85 2.66
CA LEU A 277 19.11 20.19 2.56
C LEU A 277 18.23 18.95 2.77
N LYS A 278 18.58 17.84 2.12
CA LYS A 278 17.89 16.55 2.29
C LYS A 278 18.05 16.01 3.71
N LYS A 279 19.23 16.14 4.33
CA LYS A 279 19.45 15.77 5.74
C LYS A 279 18.65 16.62 6.72
N ARG A 280 18.54 17.94 6.51
CA ARG A 280 17.73 18.84 7.36
C ARG A 280 16.22 18.69 7.16
N TRP A 281 15.78 18.35 5.95
CA TRP A 281 14.38 18.03 5.68
C TRP A 281 13.98 16.65 6.20
N GLN A 282 14.89 15.67 6.14
CA GLN A 282 14.65 14.31 6.62
C GLN A 282 14.95 14.13 8.11
N SER A 283 15.74 15.03 8.74
CA SER A 283 15.77 15.19 10.19
C SER A 283 14.50 15.91 10.61
N THR A 284 13.39 15.18 10.63
CA THR A 284 12.17 15.60 11.30
C THR A 284 12.55 16.04 12.72
N CYS A 285 12.44 17.35 13.00
CA CYS A 285 12.38 17.83 14.38
C CYS A 285 11.33 16.97 15.07
N LYS A 286 11.74 16.24 16.11
CA LYS A 286 10.78 15.47 16.89
C LYS A 286 9.72 16.46 17.35
N MET A 287 8.45 16.10 17.20
CA MET A 287 7.31 16.98 17.52
C MET A 287 7.42 17.62 18.92
N SER A 288 8.12 16.95 19.84
CA SER A 288 8.50 17.44 21.17
C SER A 288 9.42 18.67 21.16
N GLU A 289 10.39 18.75 20.25
CA GLU A 289 11.31 19.88 20.12
C GLU A 289 10.62 21.09 19.48
N GLU A 290 9.75 20.84 18.49
CA GLU A 290 8.89 21.88 17.89
C GLU A 290 7.91 22.44 18.92
N MET A 291 7.29 21.58 19.75
CA MET A 291 6.42 21.99 20.86
C MET A 291 7.18 22.78 21.93
N HIS A 292 8.43 22.42 22.21
CA HIS A 292 9.25 23.18 23.15
C HIS A 292 9.62 24.56 22.58
N ARG A 293 10.01 24.64 21.30
CA ARG A 293 10.23 25.91 20.60
C ARG A 293 8.99 26.80 20.60
N LEU A 294 7.80 26.23 20.35
CA LEU A 294 6.55 26.98 20.37
C LEU A 294 6.21 27.51 21.78
N LYS A 295 6.48 26.73 22.83
CA LYS A 295 6.34 27.20 24.23
C LYS A 295 7.28 28.35 24.55
N VAL A 296 8.55 28.28 24.13
CA VAL A 296 9.52 29.37 24.34
C VAL A 296 9.07 30.65 23.60
N VAL A 297 8.58 30.52 22.37
CA VAL A 297 8.05 31.66 21.59
C VAL A 297 6.78 32.24 22.22
N GLU A 298 5.91 31.41 22.79
CA GLU A 298 4.74 31.89 23.55
C GLU A 298 5.15 32.61 24.84
N GLU A 299 6.13 32.10 25.58
CA GLU A 299 6.66 32.76 26.77
C GLU A 299 7.35 34.09 26.43
N GLU A 300 8.09 34.17 25.33
CA GLU A 300 8.66 35.43 24.84
C GLU A 300 7.59 36.43 24.37
N LYS A 301 6.49 35.95 23.77
CA LYS A 301 5.34 36.80 23.44
C LYS A 301 4.63 37.30 24.69
N LYS A 302 4.51 36.48 25.74
CA LYS A 302 3.97 36.88 27.05
C LYS A 302 4.88 37.88 27.78
N LYS A 303 6.20 37.83 27.55
CA LYS A 303 7.18 38.79 28.08
C LYS A 303 7.22 40.14 27.32
N LYS A 304 6.62 40.25 26.14
CA LYS A 304 6.52 41.53 25.43
C LYS A 304 5.44 42.38 26.08
N LYS A 305 5.86 43.50 26.69
CA LYS A 305 4.99 44.53 27.28
C LYS A 305 3.85 44.92 26.32
N SER A 306 2.66 45.15 26.88
CA SER A 306 1.45 45.51 26.15
C SER A 306 1.70 46.70 25.24
N TRP A 307 0.99 46.75 24.10
CA TRP A 307 1.09 47.87 23.17
C TRP A 307 0.76 49.21 23.87
N ASP A 308 -0.13 49.19 24.86
CA ASP A 308 -0.53 50.35 25.64
C ASP A 308 0.62 50.90 26.52
N ASP A 309 1.56 50.05 26.95
CA ASP A 309 2.74 50.48 27.73
C ASP A 309 3.81 51.18 26.86
N ARG A 310 3.68 51.12 25.54
CA ARG A 310 4.64 51.71 24.58
C ARG A 310 4.26 53.11 24.10
N ILE A 311 3.00 53.51 24.31
CA ILE A 311 2.48 54.82 23.92
C ILE A 311 3.21 55.96 24.65
N PRO A 312 3.46 55.89 25.98
CA PRO A 312 4.14 56.98 26.70
C PRO A 312 5.60 57.20 26.24
N ALA A 313 6.31 56.13 25.84
CA ALA A 313 7.69 56.23 25.34
C ALA A 313 7.77 56.82 23.93
N MET A 314 6.75 56.57 23.11
CA MET A 314 6.64 57.14 21.77
C MET A 314 6.28 58.62 21.84
N GLU A 315 5.33 58.98 22.72
CA GLU A 315 4.94 60.37 22.97
C GLU A 315 6.08 61.19 23.61
N ALA A 316 6.86 60.62 24.53
CA ALA A 316 8.06 61.25 25.08
C ALA A 316 9.15 61.48 24.02
N SER A 317 9.27 60.59 23.04
CA SER A 317 10.22 60.72 21.92
C SER A 317 9.76 61.76 20.89
N GLN A 318 8.44 61.90 20.71
CA GLN A 318 7.84 62.88 19.81
C GLN A 318 7.85 64.29 20.43
N ALA A 319 7.62 64.40 21.74
CA ALA A 319 7.77 65.64 22.51
C ALA A 319 9.24 66.14 22.51
N LYS A 320 10.22 65.24 22.59
CA LYS A 320 11.65 65.58 22.44
C LYS A 320 12.02 66.10 21.04
N ARG A 321 11.26 65.75 19.99
CA ARG A 321 11.50 66.24 18.63
C ARG A 321 10.81 67.57 18.32
N MET A 322 9.76 67.91 19.05
CA MET A 322 9.01 69.16 18.85
C MET A 322 9.54 70.33 19.71
N GLY A 323 10.40 70.06 20.70
CA GLY A 323 10.98 71.07 21.61
C GLY A 323 12.30 71.72 21.15
N LEU A 324 12.77 71.46 19.92
CA LEU A 324 14.00 72.04 19.38
C LEU A 324 13.72 72.69 18.03
N GLY A 325 13.25 73.95 18.05
CA GLY A 325 13.14 74.71 16.80
C GLY A 325 12.24 75.94 16.77
N GLU A 326 12.07 76.69 17.87
CA GLU A 326 11.60 78.08 17.79
C GLU A 326 12.79 79.02 17.95
N SER A 327 13.28 79.58 16.84
CA SER A 327 14.00 80.86 16.82
C SER A 327 14.11 81.43 15.39
N VAL A 328 13.18 82.33 15.08
CA VAL A 328 13.35 83.68 14.50
C VAL A 328 14.13 83.88 13.18
N ASN A 329 13.37 84.41 12.20
CA ASN A 329 13.72 85.33 11.10
C ASN A 329 14.96 85.06 10.21
N SER A 330 14.71 84.87 8.91
CA SER A 330 14.79 85.98 7.94
C SER A 330 14.54 85.47 6.52
N GLY A 331 13.79 86.25 5.74
CA GLY A 331 13.27 85.85 4.44
C GLY A 331 14.32 85.73 3.33
N ARG A 332 14.15 84.72 2.48
CA ARG A 332 14.35 84.78 1.02
C ARG A 332 13.72 83.55 0.39
N ARG A 333 12.70 83.75 -0.45
CA ARG A 333 12.13 82.69 -1.29
C ARG A 333 13.11 82.38 -2.42
N HIS A 334 13.79 81.23 -2.36
CA HIS A 334 14.42 80.64 -3.54
C HIS A 334 13.39 79.75 -4.25
N THR A 335 12.85 80.23 -5.36
CA THR A 335 12.02 79.44 -6.28
C THR A 335 12.91 78.67 -7.23
N GLY A 336 13.10 77.37 -6.97
CA GLY A 336 13.76 76.43 -7.89
C GLY A 336 14.08 75.10 -7.20
N PRO A 337 13.76 73.94 -7.80
CA PRO A 337 14.23 72.66 -7.28
C PRO A 337 15.76 72.63 -7.31
N SER A 338 16.37 72.24 -6.19
CA SER A 338 17.82 72.07 -6.08
C SER A 338 18.35 71.17 -7.22
N PRO A 339 19.51 71.48 -7.83
CA PRO A 339 20.14 70.64 -8.86
C PRO A 339 20.29 69.17 -8.45
N LEU A 340 20.45 68.90 -7.14
CA LEU A 340 20.46 67.55 -6.57
C LEU A 340 19.11 66.83 -6.67
N ALA A 341 17.99 67.56 -6.57
CA ALA A 341 16.65 67.02 -6.71
C ALA A 341 16.30 66.71 -8.18
N GLN A 342 16.83 67.49 -9.13
CA GLN A 342 16.70 67.20 -10.56
C GLN A 342 17.55 66.00 -10.98
N ALA A 343 18.81 65.92 -10.53
CA ALA A 343 19.67 64.76 -10.81
C ALA A 343 19.12 63.45 -10.21
N ALA A 344 18.44 63.52 -9.06
CA ALA A 344 17.76 62.37 -8.46
C ALA A 344 16.54 61.93 -9.28
N LYS A 345 15.76 62.87 -9.84
CA LYS A 345 14.64 62.56 -10.73
C LYS A 345 15.12 61.94 -12.05
N GLU A 346 16.18 62.47 -12.64
CA GLU A 346 16.74 61.95 -13.89
C GLU A 346 17.32 60.55 -13.72
N ARG A 347 18.03 60.28 -12.62
CA ARG A 347 18.50 58.91 -12.29
C ARG A 347 17.36 57.93 -12.06
N ALA A 348 16.23 58.38 -11.51
CA ALA A 348 15.04 57.54 -11.35
C ALA A 348 14.39 57.22 -12.70
N TYR A 349 14.28 58.20 -13.60
CA TYR A 349 13.76 58.00 -14.95
C TYR A 349 14.64 57.07 -15.79
N ALA A 350 15.96 57.26 -15.80
CA ALA A 350 16.89 56.38 -16.52
C ALA A 350 16.84 54.92 -16.02
N ARG A 351 16.62 54.70 -14.71
CA ARG A 351 16.45 53.35 -14.14
C ARG A 351 15.13 52.69 -14.53
N MET A 352 14.07 53.46 -14.73
CA MET A 352 12.78 52.97 -15.20
C MET A 352 12.85 52.57 -16.68
N GLU A 353 13.52 53.39 -17.50
CA GLU A 353 13.66 53.15 -18.94
C GLU A 353 14.60 51.96 -19.24
N ALA A 354 15.68 51.80 -18.48
CA ALA A 354 16.57 50.64 -18.59
C ALA A 354 15.88 49.31 -18.18
N LYS A 355 14.85 49.36 -17.32
CA LYS A 355 14.03 48.19 -16.98
C LYS A 355 12.98 47.88 -18.06
N ALA A 356 12.46 48.88 -18.76
CA ALA A 356 11.49 48.69 -19.83
C ALA A 356 12.09 47.99 -21.08
N ASN A 357 13.39 48.15 -21.32
CA ASN A 357 14.07 47.60 -22.50
C ASN A 357 14.77 46.24 -22.29
N LYS A 358 14.93 45.76 -21.05
CA LYS A 358 15.52 44.44 -20.76
C LYS A 358 14.44 43.37 -20.64
N GLY A 359 14.05 42.77 -21.77
CA GLY A 359 13.30 41.50 -21.75
C GLY A 359 12.15 41.35 -22.72
N LYS A 360 12.31 41.73 -24.00
CA LYS A 360 11.41 41.23 -25.05
C LYS A 360 11.81 39.79 -25.41
N LYS A 361 11.55 38.85 -24.51
CA LYS A 361 11.44 37.43 -24.87
C LYS A 361 10.28 37.33 -25.86
N LYS A 362 10.46 36.61 -26.98
CA LYS A 362 9.33 36.28 -27.87
C LYS A 362 8.33 35.50 -27.03
N LEU A 363 7.22 36.16 -26.68
CA LEU A 363 6.12 35.57 -25.92
C LEU A 363 5.62 34.35 -26.69
N THR A 364 5.46 33.24 -25.98
CA THR A 364 4.85 32.03 -26.51
C THR A 364 3.39 32.32 -26.91
N GLN A 365 2.81 31.54 -27.82
CA GLN A 365 1.41 31.75 -28.25
C GLN A 365 0.41 31.76 -27.07
N LEU A 366 0.72 31.01 -26.00
CA LEU A 366 -0.06 31.03 -24.76
C LEU A 366 0.00 32.39 -24.05
N GLU A 367 1.18 33.01 -23.98
CA GLU A 367 1.35 34.32 -23.34
C GLU A 367 0.75 35.46 -24.18
N ILE A 368 0.73 35.32 -25.51
CA ILE A 368 0.02 36.25 -26.42
C ILE A 368 -1.49 36.16 -26.19
N ALA A 369 -2.04 34.94 -26.10
CA ALA A 369 -3.45 34.72 -25.81
C ALA A 369 -3.87 35.28 -24.43
N ILE A 370 -3.02 35.14 -23.41
CA ILE A 370 -3.26 35.72 -22.08
C ILE A 370 -3.30 37.26 -22.13
N MET A 371 -2.43 37.90 -22.92
CA MET A 371 -2.40 39.35 -23.04
C MET A 371 -3.56 39.95 -23.85
N GLU A 372 -4.09 39.24 -24.84
CA GLU A 372 -5.27 39.69 -25.61
C GLU A 372 -6.56 39.63 -24.78
N VAL A 373 -6.72 38.61 -23.94
CA VAL A 373 -7.84 38.51 -22.98
C VAL A 373 -7.82 39.67 -21.98
N ASP A 374 -6.63 40.12 -21.56
CA ASP A 374 -6.47 41.23 -20.61
C ASP A 374 -6.83 42.62 -21.19
N LYS A 375 -6.68 42.82 -22.51
CA LYS A 375 -6.97 44.09 -23.19
C LYS A 375 -8.46 44.32 -23.46
N VAL A 376 -9.24 43.27 -23.65
CA VAL A 376 -10.70 43.36 -23.84
C VAL A 376 -11.42 43.68 -22.52
N ALA A 377 -10.81 43.35 -21.37
CA ALA A 377 -11.43 43.45 -20.05
C ALA A 377 -11.31 44.83 -19.36
N THR A 378 -10.67 45.83 -19.97
CA THR A 378 -10.31 47.09 -19.27
C THR A 378 -11.39 48.17 -19.18
N SER A 379 -12.57 48.07 -19.82
CA SER A 379 -13.48 49.23 -19.90
C SER A 379 -14.66 49.28 -18.91
N LYS A 380 -15.09 48.19 -18.23
CA LYS A 380 -16.16 48.26 -17.20
C LYS A 380 -16.26 46.94 -16.39
N LYS A 381 -16.25 47.05 -15.05
CA LYS A 381 -16.43 45.99 -14.00
C LYS A 381 -15.15 45.40 -13.38
N ARG A 382 -14.65 46.06 -12.33
CA ARG A 382 -13.58 45.54 -11.44
C ARG A 382 -14.00 44.33 -10.58
N GLY A 383 -15.30 44.04 -10.42
CA GLY A 383 -15.79 42.89 -9.63
C GLY A 383 -15.65 41.53 -10.33
N ILE A 384 -15.94 41.47 -11.64
CA ILE A 384 -15.84 40.24 -12.45
C ILE A 384 -14.36 39.81 -12.63
N LYS A 385 -13.42 40.74 -12.49
CA LYS A 385 -11.99 40.49 -12.67
C LYS A 385 -11.38 39.54 -11.64
N TYR A 386 -11.91 39.51 -10.41
CA TYR A 386 -11.40 38.61 -9.37
C TYR A 386 -11.89 37.18 -9.58
N GLU A 387 -13.17 36.99 -9.93
CA GLU A 387 -13.73 35.65 -10.19
C GLU A 387 -13.05 34.96 -11.39
N ALA A 388 -12.76 35.70 -12.45
CA ALA A 388 -12.05 35.15 -13.61
C ALA A 388 -10.58 34.80 -13.30
N ALA A 389 -9.91 35.61 -12.48
CA ALA A 389 -8.52 35.34 -12.06
C ALA A 389 -8.44 34.12 -11.13
N ASP A 390 -9.35 34.02 -10.16
CA ASP A 390 -9.44 32.88 -9.24
C ASP A 390 -9.74 31.58 -10.01
N ALA A 391 -10.68 31.62 -10.98
CA ALA A 391 -10.98 30.48 -11.85
C ALA A 391 -9.78 30.06 -12.71
N GLN A 392 -8.99 31.01 -13.22
CA GLN A 392 -7.75 30.71 -13.95
C GLN A 392 -6.68 30.08 -13.05
N GLU A 393 -6.54 30.54 -11.81
CA GLU A 393 -5.61 29.95 -10.84
C GLU A 393 -6.01 28.50 -10.49
N ASP A 394 -7.31 28.23 -10.32
CA ASP A 394 -7.83 26.89 -10.05
C ASP A 394 -7.63 25.95 -11.24
N LEU A 395 -7.85 26.42 -12.47
CA LEU A 395 -7.57 25.66 -13.69
C LEU A 395 -6.08 25.31 -13.80
N LYS A 396 -5.19 26.27 -13.48
CA LYS A 396 -3.75 26.03 -13.47
C LYS A 396 -3.35 24.99 -12.43
N LYS A 397 -3.86 25.08 -11.19
CA LYS A 397 -3.61 24.09 -10.13
C LYS A 397 -4.13 22.70 -10.52
N ASN A 398 -5.29 22.63 -11.17
CA ASN A 398 -5.84 21.38 -11.65
C ASN A 398 -4.96 20.75 -12.74
N LEU A 399 -4.48 21.57 -13.69
CA LEU A 399 -3.55 21.12 -14.72
C LEU A 399 -2.22 20.61 -14.14
N GLU A 400 -1.63 21.35 -13.20
CA GLU A 400 -0.40 20.95 -12.51
C GLU A 400 -0.59 19.62 -11.75
N ARG A 401 -1.74 19.44 -11.08
CA ARG A 401 -2.10 18.19 -10.40
C ARG A 401 -2.26 17.03 -11.38
N ALA A 402 -2.97 17.25 -12.49
CA ALA A 402 -3.17 16.22 -13.51
C ALA A 402 -1.84 15.82 -14.17
N GLN A 403 -0.96 16.78 -14.44
CA GLN A 403 0.38 16.52 -14.97
C GLN A 403 1.23 15.74 -13.96
N ALA A 404 1.22 16.11 -12.68
CA ALA A 404 1.94 15.38 -11.64
C ALA A 404 1.45 13.93 -11.52
N ASN A 405 0.14 13.70 -11.60
CA ASN A 405 -0.46 12.37 -11.58
C ASN A 405 0.00 11.52 -12.79
N VAL A 406 0.06 12.09 -14.01
CA VAL A 406 0.60 11.38 -15.18
C VAL A 406 2.05 10.97 -14.94
N VAL A 407 2.90 11.88 -14.45
CA VAL A 407 4.31 11.58 -14.18
C VAL A 407 4.46 10.47 -13.12
N GLU A 408 3.66 10.52 -12.05
CA GLU A 408 3.60 9.47 -11.03
C GLU A 408 3.24 8.11 -11.65
N LYS A 409 2.20 8.06 -12.50
CA LYS A 409 1.77 6.81 -13.16
C LYS A 409 2.77 6.30 -14.19
N ILE A 410 3.52 7.17 -14.86
CA ILE A 410 4.62 6.74 -15.74
C ILE A 410 5.73 6.06 -14.92
N ILE A 411 6.14 6.68 -13.81
CA ILE A 411 7.18 6.12 -12.93
C ILE A 411 6.72 4.78 -12.33
N GLU A 412 5.48 4.69 -11.85
CA GLU A 412 4.89 3.44 -11.37
C GLU A 412 4.90 2.35 -12.45
N TYR A 413 4.47 2.68 -13.67
CA TYR A 413 4.43 1.76 -14.80
C TYR A 413 5.82 1.26 -15.17
N GLU A 414 6.79 2.16 -15.37
CA GLU A 414 8.18 1.80 -15.70
C GLU A 414 8.82 0.92 -14.60
N ALA A 415 8.61 1.27 -13.33
CA ALA A 415 9.08 0.47 -12.19
C ALA A 415 8.42 -0.92 -12.17
N TYR A 416 7.14 -1.02 -12.54
CA TYR A 416 6.43 -2.29 -12.64
C TYR A 416 6.96 -3.15 -13.79
N ILE A 417 7.22 -2.56 -14.97
CA ILE A 417 7.86 -3.25 -16.11
C ILE A 417 9.25 -3.78 -15.73
N MET A 418 10.06 -2.99 -15.02
CA MET A 418 11.37 -3.44 -14.52
C MET A 418 11.24 -4.60 -13.54
N SER A 419 10.22 -4.58 -12.67
CA SER A 419 9.93 -5.68 -11.76
C SER A 419 9.52 -6.95 -12.52
N ILE A 420 8.71 -6.82 -13.58
CA ILE A 420 8.35 -7.93 -14.48
C ILE A 420 9.59 -8.54 -15.13
N LYS A 421 10.50 -7.71 -15.68
CA LYS A 421 11.76 -8.18 -16.28
C LYS A 421 12.61 -8.99 -15.30
N LYS A 422 12.76 -8.50 -14.07
CA LYS A 422 13.49 -9.21 -13.01
C LYS A 422 12.80 -10.52 -12.61
N THR A 423 11.47 -10.55 -12.55
CA THR A 423 10.72 -11.78 -12.26
C THR A 423 10.84 -12.78 -13.41
N LEU A 424 10.80 -12.33 -14.66
CA LEU A 424 11.01 -13.15 -15.85
C LEU A 424 12.37 -13.84 -15.82
N GLU A 425 13.46 -13.12 -15.54
CA GLU A 425 14.80 -13.71 -15.41
C GLU A 425 14.86 -14.81 -14.33
N ARG A 426 14.24 -14.55 -13.16
CA ARG A 426 14.13 -15.55 -12.08
C ARG A 426 13.30 -16.76 -12.52
N SER A 427 12.17 -16.54 -13.18
CA SER A 427 11.28 -17.59 -13.69
C SER A 427 11.97 -18.46 -14.75
N LEU A 428 12.74 -17.86 -15.66
CA LEU A 428 13.51 -18.59 -16.68
C LEU A 428 14.59 -19.46 -16.04
N ASN A 429 15.31 -18.94 -15.04
CA ASN A 429 16.31 -19.72 -14.31
C ASN A 429 15.67 -20.92 -13.59
N SER A 430 14.53 -20.69 -12.93
CA SER A 430 13.75 -21.75 -12.27
C SER A 430 13.22 -22.78 -13.28
N TYR A 431 12.72 -22.34 -14.44
CA TYR A 431 12.22 -23.21 -15.51
C TYR A 431 13.32 -24.13 -16.04
N ARG A 432 14.51 -23.58 -16.33
CA ARG A 432 15.67 -24.34 -16.85
C ARG A 432 16.22 -25.33 -15.83
N LYS A 433 16.22 -24.98 -14.54
CA LYS A 433 16.66 -25.87 -13.45
C LYS A 433 15.64 -26.96 -13.10
N ALA A 434 14.37 -26.77 -13.46
CA ALA A 434 13.31 -27.70 -13.10
C ALA A 434 13.46 -29.03 -13.86
N ARG A 435 13.64 -30.11 -13.10
CA ARG A 435 13.74 -31.49 -13.61
C ARG A 435 12.37 -32.12 -13.89
N VAL A 436 11.32 -31.65 -13.21
CA VAL A 436 9.96 -32.22 -13.29
C VAL A 436 9.02 -31.23 -13.98
N VAL A 437 8.12 -31.75 -14.81
CA VAL A 437 7.11 -30.95 -15.54
C VAL A 437 6.28 -30.07 -14.60
N ALA A 438 5.86 -30.59 -13.44
CA ALA A 438 5.12 -29.81 -12.45
C ALA A 438 5.90 -28.59 -11.92
N ALA A 439 7.23 -28.70 -11.77
CA ALA A 439 8.06 -27.58 -11.35
C ALA A 439 8.27 -26.56 -12.48
N ARG A 440 8.34 -27.03 -13.73
CA ARG A 440 8.31 -26.16 -14.92
C ARG A 440 6.98 -25.44 -15.08
N GLN A 441 5.87 -26.06 -14.72
CA GLN A 441 4.57 -25.39 -14.74
C GLN A 441 4.54 -24.24 -13.73
N LYS A 442 5.05 -24.47 -12.52
CA LYS A 442 5.05 -23.47 -11.44
C LYS A 442 6.04 -22.33 -11.62
N SER A 443 7.06 -22.47 -12.48
CA SER A 443 8.14 -21.48 -12.57
C SER A 443 7.68 -20.11 -13.07
N PHE A 444 6.56 -20.06 -13.80
CA PHE A 444 6.00 -18.82 -14.33
C PHE A 444 4.80 -18.29 -13.53
N ASP A 445 4.34 -18.96 -12.47
CA ASP A 445 3.12 -18.54 -11.76
C ASP A 445 3.17 -17.10 -11.21
N GLU A 446 4.32 -16.69 -10.64
CA GLU A 446 4.55 -15.31 -10.14
C GLU A 446 4.48 -14.31 -11.30
N LEU A 447 5.14 -14.61 -12.41
CA LEU A 447 5.17 -13.76 -13.59
C LEU A 447 3.76 -13.62 -14.19
N THR A 448 3.04 -14.74 -14.36
CA THR A 448 1.65 -14.76 -14.85
C THR A 448 0.74 -13.93 -13.96
N ALA A 449 0.90 -14.00 -12.63
CA ALA A 449 0.16 -13.16 -11.70
C ALA A 449 0.47 -11.67 -11.87
N MET A 450 1.73 -11.30 -12.10
CA MET A 450 2.14 -9.91 -12.36
C MET A 450 1.65 -9.38 -13.71
N LEU A 451 1.65 -10.21 -14.75
CA LEU A 451 1.17 -9.86 -16.09
C LEU A 451 -0.35 -9.70 -16.15
N GLY A 452 -1.06 -10.35 -15.22
CA GLY A 452 -2.51 -10.43 -15.21
C GLY A 452 -3.20 -9.32 -14.45
N MET A 453 -4.35 -9.70 -13.89
CA MET A 453 -5.21 -8.84 -13.09
C MET A 453 -4.66 -8.61 -11.68
N PRO A 454 -5.16 -7.57 -10.97
CA PRO A 454 -4.88 -7.41 -9.56
C PRO A 454 -5.25 -8.66 -8.76
N ARG A 455 -4.34 -9.11 -7.87
CA ARG A 455 -4.58 -10.22 -6.95
C ARG A 455 -4.41 -9.75 -5.51
N ALA A 456 -5.43 -10.02 -4.71
CA ALA A 456 -5.38 -9.80 -3.26
C ALA A 456 -4.33 -10.72 -2.62
N ALA A 457 -3.72 -10.25 -1.54
CA ALA A 457 -2.85 -11.08 -0.71
C ALA A 457 -3.64 -12.25 -0.12
N THR A 458 -3.12 -13.47 -0.28
CA THR A 458 -3.68 -14.68 0.33
C THR A 458 -2.98 -14.92 1.66
N MET A 459 -3.71 -14.83 2.77
CA MET A 459 -3.14 -15.07 4.10
C MET A 459 -2.59 -16.49 4.22
N GLY A 460 -1.48 -16.65 4.95
CA GLY A 460 -0.83 -17.95 5.19
C GLY A 460 0.26 -18.34 4.18
N TYR A 461 0.48 -17.52 3.14
CA TYR A 461 1.58 -17.72 2.19
C TYR A 461 2.76 -16.79 2.49
N ASN A 462 3.97 -17.34 2.50
CA ASN A 462 5.22 -16.58 2.66
C ASN A 462 5.85 -16.18 1.31
N ASP A 463 5.26 -16.60 0.20
CA ASP A 463 5.74 -16.32 -1.16
C ASP A 463 5.01 -15.09 -1.77
N TRP A 464 5.05 -14.95 -3.10
CA TRP A 464 4.37 -13.87 -3.81
C TRP A 464 2.84 -13.89 -3.62
N LYS A 465 2.23 -15.03 -3.29
CA LYS A 465 0.78 -15.14 -3.04
C LYS A 465 0.37 -14.44 -1.76
N GLY A 466 1.29 -14.32 -0.80
CA GLY A 466 1.09 -13.56 0.43
C GLY A 466 1.13 -12.04 0.25
N LYS A 467 1.39 -11.55 -0.96
CA LYS A 467 1.53 -10.12 -1.27
C LYS A 467 0.41 -9.67 -2.21
N TYR A 468 0.00 -8.42 -2.05
CA TYR A 468 -0.87 -7.78 -3.04
C TYR A 468 -0.10 -7.58 -4.34
N ILE A 469 -0.64 -8.09 -5.44
CA ILE A 469 -0.10 -7.90 -6.79
C ILE A 469 -1.05 -6.97 -7.53
N LYS A 470 -0.57 -5.78 -7.90
CA LYS A 470 -1.37 -4.77 -8.62
C LYS A 470 -1.82 -5.25 -10.00
N GLY A 471 -1.00 -6.05 -10.68
CA GLY A 471 -1.24 -6.53 -12.04
C GLY A 471 -0.90 -5.49 -13.10
N LEU A 472 -0.34 -5.94 -14.22
CA LEU A 472 0.03 -5.09 -15.34
C LEU A 472 -1.20 -4.40 -15.93
N VAL A 473 -2.30 -5.14 -16.07
CA VAL A 473 -3.55 -4.64 -16.67
C VAL A 473 -4.02 -3.36 -15.99
N LEU A 474 -4.15 -3.36 -14.67
CA LEU A 474 -4.59 -2.19 -13.91
C LEU A 474 -3.58 -1.05 -14.00
N THR A 475 -2.29 -1.37 -13.92
CA THR A 475 -1.21 -0.38 -13.98
C THR A 475 -1.18 0.35 -15.34
N THR A 476 -1.40 -0.38 -16.44
CA THR A 476 -1.52 0.18 -17.79
C THR A 476 -2.78 1.05 -17.92
N VAL A 477 -3.93 0.58 -17.42
CA VAL A 477 -5.20 1.33 -17.46
C VAL A 477 -5.09 2.65 -16.69
N GLU A 478 -4.55 2.64 -15.47
CA GLU A 478 -4.39 3.85 -14.65
C GLU A 478 -3.48 4.89 -15.33
N LEU A 479 -2.42 4.45 -16.01
CA LEU A 479 -1.57 5.34 -16.79
C LEU A 479 -2.34 6.00 -17.94
N ILE A 480 -3.06 5.22 -18.74
CA ILE A 480 -3.83 5.75 -19.88
C ILE A 480 -4.93 6.70 -19.41
N GLU A 481 -5.65 6.35 -18.35
CA GLU A 481 -6.67 7.22 -17.74
C GLU A 481 -6.08 8.53 -17.22
N SER A 482 -4.90 8.48 -16.59
CA SER A 482 -4.23 9.69 -16.11
C SER A 482 -3.91 10.66 -17.25
N VAL A 483 -3.49 10.15 -18.42
CA VAL A 483 -3.26 10.96 -19.62
C VAL A 483 -4.56 11.56 -20.15
N GLY A 484 -5.67 10.80 -20.10
CA GLY A 484 -7.00 11.31 -20.41
C GLY A 484 -7.43 12.47 -19.51
N VAL A 485 -7.29 12.32 -18.19
CA VAL A 485 -7.57 13.38 -17.21
C VAL A 485 -6.73 14.62 -17.46
N TRP A 486 -5.44 14.44 -17.79
CA TRP A 486 -4.57 15.56 -18.14
C TRP A 486 -5.01 16.27 -19.42
N ARG A 487 -5.40 15.53 -20.47
CA ARG A 487 -5.93 16.12 -21.72
C ARG A 487 -7.18 16.98 -21.45
N GLU A 488 -8.08 16.49 -20.62
CA GLU A 488 -9.26 17.24 -20.20
C GLU A 488 -8.89 18.52 -19.45
N ALA A 489 -7.94 18.44 -18.51
CA ALA A 489 -7.46 19.60 -17.77
C ALA A 489 -6.82 20.66 -18.70
N VAL A 490 -6.08 20.23 -19.72
CA VAL A 490 -5.50 21.14 -20.73
C VAL A 490 -6.60 21.83 -21.53
N LEU A 491 -7.64 21.11 -21.95
CA LEU A 491 -8.73 21.69 -22.73
C LEU A 491 -9.57 22.66 -21.91
N MET A 492 -9.83 22.34 -20.63
CA MET A 492 -10.46 23.27 -19.69
C MET A 492 -9.62 24.55 -19.53
N ALA A 493 -8.29 24.42 -19.41
CA ALA A 493 -7.37 25.57 -19.31
C ALA A 493 -7.34 26.40 -20.61
N GLN A 494 -7.60 25.80 -21.78
CA GLN A 494 -7.76 26.51 -23.06
C GLN A 494 -9.13 27.19 -23.22
N GLY A 495 -10.01 27.10 -22.23
CA GLY A 495 -11.38 27.61 -22.33
C GLY A 495 -12.28 26.79 -23.26
N LYS A 496 -11.79 25.63 -23.74
CA LYS A 496 -12.54 24.71 -24.57
C LYS A 496 -13.29 23.75 -23.65
N LYS A 497 -14.59 24.00 -23.46
CA LYS A 497 -15.47 23.02 -22.80
C LYS A 497 -15.59 21.84 -23.75
N GLY A 498 -14.84 20.77 -23.48
CA GLY A 498 -14.96 19.52 -24.22
C GLY A 498 -16.40 19.05 -24.18
N GLN A 499 -17.10 19.13 -25.31
CA GLN A 499 -18.36 18.42 -25.46
C GLN A 499 -18.02 16.93 -25.46
N ARG A 500 -18.59 16.17 -24.53
CA ARG A 500 -18.47 14.72 -24.54
C ARG A 500 -19.60 14.14 -25.39
N ASN A 501 -19.32 13.14 -26.21
CA ASN A 501 -20.36 12.35 -26.85
C ASN A 501 -21.08 11.47 -25.81
N GLU A 502 -22.12 10.79 -26.27
CA GLU A 502 -22.86 9.79 -25.51
C GLU A 502 -21.98 8.67 -24.91
N PHE A 503 -20.75 8.49 -25.44
CA PHE A 503 -19.76 7.53 -24.94
C PHE A 503 -18.74 8.15 -23.98
N GLY A 504 -18.83 9.45 -23.69
CA GLY A 504 -17.91 10.18 -22.81
C GLY A 504 -16.63 10.66 -23.48
N GLU A 505 -16.46 10.46 -24.79
CA GLU A 505 -15.31 10.88 -25.60
C GLU A 505 -15.47 12.34 -26.00
N LEU A 506 -14.39 13.11 -26.05
CA LEU A 506 -14.46 14.51 -26.48
C LEU A 506 -14.75 14.61 -27.98
N ILE A 507 -15.85 15.27 -28.35
CA ILE A 507 -16.38 15.34 -29.73
C ILE A 507 -15.55 16.22 -30.65
N ASP A 508 -14.83 17.20 -30.14
CA ASP A 508 -14.25 18.21 -31.03
C ASP A 508 -13.02 18.85 -30.42
N HIS A 509 -12.14 19.38 -31.29
CA HIS A 509 -10.87 20.11 -31.02
C HIS A 509 -9.56 19.40 -31.42
N GLY A 510 -9.53 18.83 -32.64
CA GLY A 510 -8.27 18.49 -33.30
C GLY A 510 -7.57 17.23 -32.76
N PRO A 511 -6.37 16.91 -33.29
CA PRO A 511 -5.62 15.75 -32.83
C PRO A 511 -5.35 15.86 -31.32
N PRO A 512 -5.52 14.77 -30.55
CA PRO A 512 -5.32 14.79 -29.12
C PRO A 512 -3.88 15.19 -28.81
N LEU A 513 -3.71 16.01 -27.77
CA LEU A 513 -2.39 16.49 -27.38
C LEU A 513 -1.55 15.30 -26.88
N PRO A 514 -0.37 15.02 -27.48
CA PRO A 514 0.47 13.93 -27.05
C PRO A 514 1.15 14.29 -25.73
N PHE A 515 1.12 13.39 -24.76
CA PHE A 515 1.95 13.53 -23.55
C PHE A 515 3.33 12.95 -23.86
N THR A 516 4.35 13.81 -23.91
CA THR A 516 5.71 13.39 -24.25
C THR A 516 6.52 13.08 -23.00
N TRP A 517 7.14 11.90 -22.98
CA TRP A 517 8.06 11.43 -21.94
C TRP A 517 9.34 10.94 -22.61
N ASN A 518 10.49 11.47 -22.19
CA ASN A 518 11.79 11.21 -22.82
C ASN A 518 11.78 11.44 -24.35
N GLY A 519 11.10 12.50 -24.80
CA GLY A 519 11.03 12.90 -26.22
C GLY A 519 10.10 12.03 -27.09
N LYS A 520 9.33 11.12 -26.50
CA LYS A 520 8.42 10.22 -27.21
C LYS A 520 7.01 10.28 -26.62
N ASN A 521 5.99 10.04 -27.44
CA ASN A 521 4.62 9.95 -26.94
C ASN A 521 4.46 8.69 -26.07
N VAL A 522 4.08 8.87 -24.79
CA VAL A 522 3.99 7.76 -23.83
C VAL A 522 2.98 6.70 -24.26
N LEU A 523 1.84 7.12 -24.83
CA LEU A 523 0.77 6.21 -25.23
C LEU A 523 1.21 5.28 -26.38
N LEU A 524 2.00 5.79 -27.31
CA LEU A 524 2.53 5.01 -28.43
C LEU A 524 3.64 4.03 -28.01
N GLN A 525 4.25 4.21 -26.82
CA GLN A 525 5.22 3.24 -26.30
C GLN A 525 4.56 2.00 -25.70
N ILE A 526 3.37 2.18 -25.10
CA ILE A 526 2.67 1.14 -24.32
C ILE A 526 2.45 -0.15 -25.11
N PRO A 527 1.96 -0.13 -26.37
CA PRO A 527 1.77 -1.36 -27.16
C PRO A 527 3.05 -2.20 -27.29
N SER A 528 4.19 -1.56 -27.54
CA SER A 528 5.50 -2.22 -27.69
C SER A 528 6.23 -2.49 -26.37
N GLY A 529 5.71 -1.97 -25.24
CA GLY A 529 6.38 -2.01 -23.94
C GLY A 529 6.66 -3.44 -23.43
N MET A 530 5.91 -4.42 -23.94
CA MET A 530 5.98 -5.82 -23.55
C MET A 530 6.66 -6.73 -24.58
N ASP A 531 7.18 -6.19 -25.69
CA ASP A 531 7.78 -6.99 -26.77
C ASP A 531 9.04 -7.76 -26.33
N PHE A 532 9.64 -7.39 -25.20
CA PHE A 532 10.73 -8.17 -24.61
C PHE A 532 10.30 -9.58 -24.17
N LEU A 533 9.01 -9.80 -23.85
CA LEU A 533 8.47 -11.11 -23.53
C LEU A 533 8.50 -12.05 -24.74
N LEU A 534 8.26 -11.52 -25.94
CA LEU A 534 8.28 -12.28 -27.19
C LEU A 534 9.66 -12.89 -27.48
N LYS A 535 10.74 -12.24 -26.99
CA LYS A 535 12.11 -12.73 -27.14
C LYS A 535 12.40 -13.97 -26.29
N CYS A 536 11.53 -14.31 -25.34
CA CYS A 536 11.70 -15.46 -24.45
C CYS A 536 10.92 -16.67 -24.98
N THR A 537 11.58 -17.53 -25.76
CA THR A 537 10.95 -18.71 -26.38
C THR A 537 10.37 -19.69 -25.37
N GLU A 538 10.99 -19.86 -24.20
CA GLU A 538 10.45 -20.73 -23.16
C GLU A 538 9.13 -20.22 -22.59
N LEU A 539 8.98 -18.90 -22.48
CA LEU A 539 7.74 -18.26 -22.02
C LEU A 539 6.64 -18.41 -23.07
N VAL A 540 6.96 -18.12 -24.34
CA VAL A 540 6.03 -18.25 -25.47
C VAL A 540 5.52 -19.68 -25.58
N ASN A 541 6.43 -20.66 -25.54
CA ASN A 541 6.07 -22.08 -25.56
C ASN A 541 5.23 -22.50 -24.35
N TRP A 542 5.47 -21.89 -23.18
CA TRP A 542 4.71 -22.20 -21.96
C TRP A 542 3.26 -21.69 -22.01
N PHE A 543 3.03 -20.48 -22.51
CA PHE A 543 1.68 -19.93 -22.67
C PHE A 543 0.91 -20.60 -23.82
N GLY A 544 1.65 -21.17 -24.78
CA GLY A 544 1.13 -21.79 -25.99
C GLY A 544 1.13 -20.82 -27.16
N ASN A 545 1.11 -21.37 -28.38
CA ASN A 545 1.13 -20.59 -29.62
C ASN A 545 -0.11 -19.70 -29.81
N ASP A 546 -1.20 -20.03 -29.11
CA ASP A 546 -2.47 -19.29 -29.21
C ASP A 546 -2.44 -17.95 -28.46
N PHE A 547 -1.46 -17.73 -27.57
CA PHE A 547 -1.34 -16.49 -26.81
C PHE A 547 -0.27 -15.57 -27.41
N THR A 548 -0.69 -14.45 -27.98
CA THR A 548 0.22 -13.49 -28.62
C THR A 548 0.66 -12.40 -27.63
N PHE A 549 1.98 -12.27 -27.45
CA PHE A 549 2.59 -11.18 -26.66
C PHE A 549 2.79 -9.88 -27.44
N SER A 550 2.86 -9.98 -28.76
CA SER A 550 3.04 -8.82 -29.64
C SER A 550 1.89 -7.85 -29.47
N ARG A 551 2.20 -6.59 -29.15
CA ARG A 551 1.21 -5.50 -29.06
C ARG A 551 0.02 -5.84 -28.17
N ASN A 552 0.29 -6.49 -27.05
CA ASN A 552 -0.72 -6.93 -26.09
C ASN A 552 -0.51 -6.30 -24.71
N PRO A 553 -0.67 -4.98 -24.55
CA PRO A 553 -0.33 -4.26 -23.31
C PRO A 553 -1.22 -4.63 -22.11
N PHE A 554 -2.34 -5.31 -22.36
CA PHE A 554 -3.29 -5.78 -21.35
C PHE A 554 -3.27 -7.31 -21.15
N MET A 555 -2.35 -8.03 -21.81
CA MET A 555 -2.17 -9.48 -21.67
C MET A 555 -3.50 -10.25 -21.81
N LEU A 556 -4.31 -9.85 -22.79
CA LEU A 556 -5.60 -10.46 -23.09
C LEU A 556 -5.42 -11.59 -24.13
N ALA A 557 -6.41 -12.47 -24.23
CA ALA A 557 -6.42 -13.52 -25.25
C ALA A 557 -6.34 -12.97 -26.68
N VAL A 558 -7.04 -11.85 -26.92
CA VAL A 558 -7.06 -11.16 -28.21
C VAL A 558 -6.19 -9.91 -28.08
N PRO A 559 -5.09 -9.79 -28.85
CA PRO A 559 -4.19 -8.63 -28.80
C PRO A 559 -4.87 -7.36 -29.34
N LEU A 560 -4.22 -6.21 -29.17
CA LEU A 560 -4.79 -4.90 -29.52
C LEU A 560 -5.18 -4.81 -31.00
N ASP A 561 -4.36 -5.40 -31.89
CA ASP A 561 -4.56 -5.32 -33.34
C ASP A 561 -5.73 -6.20 -33.84
N ASP A 562 -6.05 -7.27 -33.12
CA ASP A 562 -7.13 -8.21 -33.48
C ASP A 562 -8.45 -7.87 -32.77
N ARG A 563 -8.49 -6.80 -31.98
CA ARG A 563 -9.68 -6.44 -31.21
C ARG A 563 -10.85 -6.07 -32.13
N PRO A 564 -12.05 -6.62 -31.89
CA PRO A 564 -13.25 -6.20 -32.60
C PRO A 564 -13.53 -4.73 -32.33
N ILE A 565 -13.90 -4.01 -33.38
CA ILE A 565 -14.48 -2.68 -33.27
C ILE A 565 -15.72 -2.79 -32.38
N THR A 566 -15.91 -1.82 -31.48
CA THR A 566 -17.11 -1.80 -30.63
C THR A 566 -18.34 -1.69 -31.56
N PRO A 567 -19.30 -2.64 -31.49
CA PRO A 567 -20.46 -2.62 -32.37
C PRO A 567 -21.17 -1.27 -32.31
N ILE A 568 -21.41 -0.68 -33.48
CA ILE A 568 -22.10 0.61 -33.58
C ILE A 568 -23.58 0.38 -33.25
N ASN A 569 -24.21 1.28 -32.48
CA ASN A 569 -25.65 1.26 -32.27
C ASN A 569 -26.37 1.36 -33.63
N ALA A 570 -27.17 0.35 -33.97
CA ALA A 570 -27.90 0.30 -35.24
C ALA A 570 -28.96 1.40 -35.37
N THR A 571 -29.39 1.99 -34.24
CA THR A 571 -30.33 3.11 -34.18
C THR A 571 -29.60 4.44 -34.35
N ARG A 572 -29.99 5.22 -35.37
CA ARG A 572 -29.62 6.65 -35.46
C ARG A 572 -30.85 7.50 -35.17
N GLU A 573 -30.65 8.60 -34.46
CA GLU A 573 -31.67 9.64 -34.34
C GLU A 573 -31.63 10.48 -35.62
N ILE A 574 -32.72 10.43 -36.38
CA ILE A 574 -32.90 11.19 -37.62
C ILE A 574 -34.09 12.12 -37.39
N VAL A 575 -33.94 13.39 -37.74
CA VAL A 575 -35.04 14.35 -37.64
C VAL A 575 -35.90 14.20 -38.89
N VAL A 576 -37.11 13.68 -38.72
CA VAL A 576 -38.14 13.59 -39.77
C VAL A 576 -39.25 14.55 -39.37
N ASP A 577 -39.53 15.55 -40.22
CA ASP A 577 -40.54 16.58 -39.98
C ASP A 577 -40.39 17.34 -38.63
N GLY A 578 -39.14 17.57 -38.20
CA GLY A 578 -38.84 18.28 -36.95
C GLY A 578 -38.93 17.40 -35.70
N VAL A 579 -39.28 16.12 -35.82
CA VAL A 579 -39.31 15.15 -34.72
C VAL A 579 -38.10 14.22 -34.83
N ALA A 580 -37.33 14.09 -33.75
CA ALA A 580 -36.23 13.12 -33.69
C ALA A 580 -36.81 11.70 -33.59
N VAL A 581 -36.71 10.93 -34.67
CA VAL A 581 -37.16 9.54 -34.74
C VAL A 581 -35.94 8.63 -34.77
N LYS A 582 -35.92 7.59 -33.93
CA LYS A 582 -34.90 6.54 -33.96
C LYS A 582 -35.17 5.62 -35.16
N GLN A 583 -34.40 5.77 -36.22
CA GLN A 583 -34.49 4.90 -37.40
C GLN A 583 -33.34 3.89 -37.39
N VAL A 584 -33.69 2.61 -37.57
CA VAL A 584 -32.71 1.54 -37.81
C VAL A 584 -32.47 1.49 -39.31
N SER A 585 -31.27 1.83 -39.75
CA SER A 585 -30.87 1.64 -41.15
C SER A 585 -30.64 0.16 -41.41
N SER A 586 -31.21 -0.39 -42.48
CA SER A 586 -31.02 -1.81 -42.85
C SER A 586 -29.56 -2.14 -43.16
N SER A 587 -28.80 -1.21 -43.75
CA SER A 587 -27.36 -1.40 -44.01
C SER A 587 -26.56 -1.43 -42.70
N MET A 588 -26.84 -0.50 -41.79
CA MET A 588 -26.18 -0.45 -40.48
C MET A 588 -26.55 -1.66 -39.62
N ALA A 589 -27.80 -2.14 -39.69
CA ALA A 589 -28.23 -3.31 -38.94
C ALA A 589 -27.43 -4.57 -39.34
N LYS A 590 -27.13 -4.73 -40.64
CA LYS A 590 -26.29 -5.83 -41.13
C LYS A 590 -24.85 -5.69 -40.62
N GLU A 591 -24.26 -4.49 -40.74
CA GLU A 591 -22.90 -4.24 -40.27
C GLU A 591 -22.78 -4.40 -38.74
N THR A 592 -23.74 -3.90 -37.97
CA THR A 592 -23.82 -4.09 -36.53
C THR A 592 -23.94 -5.58 -36.17
N ALA A 593 -24.73 -6.37 -36.92
CA ALA A 593 -24.85 -7.81 -36.69
C ALA A 593 -23.54 -8.56 -36.96
N GLU A 594 -22.81 -8.20 -38.04
CA GLU A 594 -21.49 -8.76 -38.35
C GLU A 594 -20.45 -8.37 -37.29
N GLN A 595 -20.43 -7.10 -36.87
CA GLN A 595 -19.56 -6.60 -35.79
C GLN A 595 -19.88 -7.28 -34.46
N GLN A 596 -21.17 -7.45 -34.13
CA GLN A 596 -21.61 -8.14 -32.92
C GLN A 596 -21.21 -9.62 -32.95
N ALA A 597 -21.40 -10.32 -34.08
CA ALA A 597 -20.99 -11.71 -34.21
C ALA A 597 -19.47 -11.88 -34.05
N TYR A 598 -18.67 -10.98 -34.64
CA TYR A 598 -17.22 -10.98 -34.45
C TYR A 598 -16.81 -10.63 -33.01
N PHE A 599 -17.54 -9.70 -32.37
CA PHE A 599 -17.36 -9.36 -30.96
C PHE A 599 -17.64 -10.58 -30.07
N ASP A 600 -18.76 -11.27 -30.28
CA ASP A 600 -19.16 -12.47 -29.55
C ASP A 600 -18.15 -13.61 -29.76
N TYR A 601 -17.63 -13.76 -30.98
CA TYR A 601 -16.53 -14.69 -31.27
C TYR A 601 -15.29 -14.35 -30.44
N CYS A 602 -14.87 -13.08 -30.39
CA CYS A 602 -13.72 -12.65 -29.61
C CYS A 602 -13.94 -12.81 -28.10
N GLU A 603 -15.15 -12.56 -27.60
CA GLU A 603 -15.52 -12.85 -26.20
C GLU A 603 -15.47 -14.35 -25.92
N LYS A 604 -15.95 -15.18 -26.86
CA LYS A 604 -15.86 -16.63 -26.77
C LYS A 604 -14.41 -17.11 -26.73
N VAL A 605 -13.54 -16.63 -27.61
CA VAL A 605 -12.10 -16.93 -27.58
C VAL A 605 -11.47 -16.48 -26.25
N THR A 606 -11.83 -15.28 -25.78
CA THR A 606 -11.33 -14.77 -24.50
C THR A 606 -11.77 -15.64 -23.32
N SER A 607 -13.01 -16.15 -23.35
CA SER A 607 -13.59 -17.01 -22.32
C SER A 607 -13.16 -18.47 -22.36
N GLN A 608 -12.81 -18.97 -23.54
CA GLN A 608 -12.28 -20.32 -23.74
C GLN A 608 -10.76 -20.38 -23.62
N GLY A 609 -10.08 -19.24 -23.49
CA GLY A 609 -8.64 -19.17 -23.28
C GLY A 609 -8.18 -19.95 -22.05
N GLY A 610 -6.93 -20.42 -22.08
CA GLY A 610 -6.36 -21.24 -21.02
C GLY A 610 -6.50 -20.61 -19.63
N GLY A 611 -6.92 -21.39 -18.64
CA GLY A 611 -7.09 -20.94 -17.25
C GLY A 611 -5.82 -20.37 -16.60
N TRP A 612 -4.66 -20.65 -17.21
CA TRP A 612 -3.34 -20.17 -16.79
C TRP A 612 -2.87 -18.92 -17.53
N TRP A 613 -3.66 -18.35 -18.45
CA TRP A 613 -3.34 -17.06 -19.07
C TRP A 613 -3.45 -15.92 -18.05
N PRO A 614 -2.72 -14.80 -18.23
CA PRO A 614 -2.66 -13.76 -17.21
C PRO A 614 -4.04 -13.14 -16.93
N SER A 615 -4.89 -13.11 -17.96
CA SER A 615 -6.27 -12.62 -17.92
C SER A 615 -7.29 -13.73 -18.21
N ALA A 616 -6.97 -14.97 -17.82
CA ALA A 616 -7.72 -16.18 -18.14
C ALA A 616 -9.25 -15.98 -18.10
N GLY A 617 -9.88 -16.14 -19.25
CA GLY A 617 -11.32 -16.28 -19.40
C GLY A 617 -12.12 -14.99 -19.57
N GLY A 618 -11.57 -13.78 -19.43
CA GLY A 618 -12.33 -12.52 -19.51
C GLY A 618 -13.42 -12.32 -18.44
N ASN A 619 -13.98 -13.40 -17.90
CA ASN A 619 -14.92 -13.51 -16.79
C ASN A 619 -14.24 -13.24 -15.45
N ALA A 620 -12.93 -13.44 -15.39
CA ALA A 620 -12.14 -13.13 -14.22
C ALA A 620 -11.96 -11.61 -14.05
N LEU A 621 -12.05 -10.82 -15.13
CA LEU A 621 -12.07 -9.35 -15.03
C LEU A 621 -13.44 -8.91 -14.49
N GLY A 622 -13.41 -8.15 -13.39
CA GLY A 622 -14.59 -7.43 -12.94
C GLY A 622 -15.15 -6.56 -14.07
N LYS A 623 -16.48 -6.46 -14.18
CA LYS A 623 -17.17 -5.71 -15.24
C LYS A 623 -16.65 -4.27 -15.38
N ASP A 624 -16.32 -3.64 -14.26
CA ASP A 624 -15.73 -2.30 -14.22
C ASP A 624 -14.35 -2.24 -14.89
N LEU A 625 -13.42 -3.11 -14.48
CA LEU A 625 -12.09 -3.16 -15.07
C LEU A 625 -12.14 -3.53 -16.56
N LYS A 626 -13.03 -4.44 -16.97
CA LYS A 626 -13.25 -4.78 -18.39
C LYS A 626 -13.66 -3.54 -19.19
N ARG A 627 -14.57 -2.71 -18.66
CA ARG A 627 -14.98 -1.43 -19.29
C ARG A 627 -13.82 -0.45 -19.39
N ARG A 628 -13.02 -0.31 -18.33
CA ARG A 628 -11.85 0.57 -18.30
C ARG A 628 -10.77 0.13 -19.28
N VAL A 629 -10.49 -1.17 -19.37
CA VAL A 629 -9.59 -1.76 -20.38
C VAL A 629 -10.08 -1.44 -21.80
N ARG A 630 -11.37 -1.60 -22.09
CA ARG A 630 -11.93 -1.24 -23.41
C ARG A 630 -11.78 0.25 -23.73
N ALA A 631 -12.02 1.13 -22.77
CA ALA A 631 -11.80 2.56 -22.95
C ALA A 631 -10.32 2.86 -23.23
N ALA A 632 -9.41 2.22 -22.51
CA ALA A 632 -7.97 2.36 -22.70
C ALA A 632 -7.48 1.82 -24.06
N GLU A 633 -7.99 0.67 -24.52
CA GLU A 633 -7.73 0.13 -25.87
C GLU A 633 -8.09 1.15 -26.95
N LYS A 634 -9.29 1.75 -26.86
CA LYS A 634 -9.74 2.78 -27.81
C LYS A 634 -8.82 3.99 -27.84
N VAL A 635 -8.37 4.46 -26.68
CA VAL A 635 -7.43 5.60 -26.59
C VAL A 635 -6.11 5.26 -27.30
N LEU A 636 -5.57 4.05 -27.14
CA LEU A 636 -4.34 3.63 -27.82
C LEU A 636 -4.53 3.55 -29.34
N ILE A 637 -5.62 2.92 -29.81
CA ILE A 637 -5.91 2.79 -31.24
C ILE A 637 -6.10 4.17 -31.89
N MET A 638 -6.82 5.07 -31.23
CA MET A 638 -7.02 6.43 -31.69
C MET A 638 -5.70 7.20 -31.76
N GLU A 639 -4.84 7.05 -30.76
CA GLU A 639 -3.53 7.70 -30.74
C GLU A 639 -2.65 7.25 -31.91
N GLU A 640 -2.62 5.94 -32.19
CA GLU A 640 -1.86 5.37 -33.32
C GLU A 640 -2.42 5.80 -34.68
N ALA A 641 -3.74 5.90 -34.81
CA ALA A 641 -4.38 6.37 -36.03
C ALA A 641 -3.99 7.83 -36.36
N ILE A 642 -3.73 8.65 -35.33
CA ILE A 642 -3.43 10.07 -35.48
C ILE A 642 -1.93 10.33 -35.61
N CYS A 643 -1.12 9.71 -34.76
CA CYS A 643 0.32 9.94 -34.71
C CYS A 643 1.12 8.99 -35.61
N GLY A 644 0.48 7.98 -36.18
CA GLY A 644 1.15 6.86 -36.84
C GLY A 644 1.63 5.81 -35.84
N ARG A 645 1.84 4.59 -36.34
CA ARG A 645 2.46 3.52 -35.56
C ARG A 645 3.97 3.78 -35.45
N MET A 646 4.51 3.69 -34.24
CA MET A 646 5.95 3.82 -33.96
C MET A 646 6.74 2.57 -34.34
#